data_AF-A0A2P5HES6-F1
#
_entry.id   AF-A0A2P5HES6-F1
#
_cell.length_a   1.000
_cell.length_b   1.000
_cell.length_c   1.000
_cell.angle_alpha   90.00
_cell.angle_beta   90.00
_cell.angle_gamma   90.00
#
_symmetry.space_group_name_H-M   'P 1'
#
loop_
_entity.id
_entity.type
_entity.pdbx_description
1 polymer ?
#
loop_
_entity_poly.entity_id
_entity_poly.type
_entity_poly.pdbx_seq_one_letter_code
_entity_poly.pdbx_strand_id
1 'polypeptide(L)'
;MERIKNFSGSLNGTGTRTSSGANKVGPTSPLVDDHPAPLKVIIIGAGIGGLSAAVGLRKNGHQVDLYEQSRFANETGAAVHLAPNANGLLRRWGIFAEDFGATLACYMEERTEEGDKVKDIDLRGMNAQWQHPWHLCHRVNLHEKLKKVATGEDGVGTPARLHTSSKIVSVDPEKGQVSLADGTIVTGDSKSRSVIKETKLFGSGKAAFRFLIPRQAGLDDPITRPLVERGNNLVIWYGADRRIVMYPCNDNNLLNFNCIHPESESHATASDEWNKEADFDQFLKVYENFDPALLALAKKADRSGIRVWQLMDMEKLPTWTKGKLALLGDAAHPFTPHQGQGAGQAIEDAATISVVLPRGTSPDAVSDRLKLYEKIRYDRAHQIQEYSRQAGKDWIDGKPQIDMMSYTAYNFGHDEFDNSENIFKRSRWSQKPNMYWRMPVAFGPFPGPRQDAYGRSLQEGLQRTFSTVSVKFKTSRTYLETLFPNSSFRFKSPSSVCQASISMTELDNMAWLGGNGYRHIGLYVHGVEYARKDGSTIVGTYLPVLFESLTDPIVSGREELGMPKLFCDVDVHRRGGSVRVGASWRGAKFLDLAVTDLKEDDPASEAGTIGGEDDHGILAWRYIPAVGQPGVADAEYAVVVPHAEEEPKATVKQVWRAPVAAQGKKAGAKIEMDGLDWEALPTLHHVAAALAKVPIYVIVGAKVVEGTGVPDVSAARRIE
;
A
#
# COMPACT_ATOMS: atom_id res chain seq x y z
N MET A 1 37.16 37.00 2.43
CA MET A 1 37.63 35.67 2.84
C MET A 1 37.28 35.54 4.31
N GLU A 2 36.15 34.90 4.58
CA GLU A 2 36.11 33.59 5.28
C GLU A 2 36.43 33.72 6.77
N ARG A 3 35.72 33.12 7.72
CA ARG A 3 34.47 32.38 7.83
C ARG A 3 34.41 32.03 9.34
N ILE A 4 33.22 31.77 9.87
CA ILE A 4 32.93 30.82 10.97
C ILE A 4 32.99 31.30 12.44
N LYS A 5 31.86 30.97 13.11
CA LYS A 5 31.60 30.73 14.56
C LYS A 5 31.35 31.94 15.47
N ASN A 6 30.06 32.15 15.79
CA ASN A 6 29.50 31.86 17.12
C ASN A 6 28.04 32.35 17.21
N PHE A 7 27.08 31.43 17.27
CA PHE A 7 25.76 31.70 17.85
C PHE A 7 25.31 30.48 18.66
N SER A 8 25.61 30.52 19.94
CA SER A 8 24.96 29.75 21.00
C SER A 8 24.21 30.77 21.86
N GLY A 9 22.88 30.68 21.93
CA GLY A 9 22.06 31.62 22.69
C GLY A 9 20.65 31.11 22.93
N SER A 10 20.50 30.30 23.99
CA SER A 10 19.40 30.35 24.96
C SER A 10 17.95 30.39 24.45
N LEU A 11 17.34 29.21 24.32
CA LEU A 11 15.89 29.02 24.42
C LEU A 11 15.54 28.63 25.87
N ASN A 12 15.16 29.62 26.68
CA ASN A 12 14.41 29.43 27.92
C ASN A 12 13.34 30.53 28.00
N GLY A 13 12.19 30.24 27.40
CA GLY A 13 10.96 31.02 27.54
C GLY A 13 9.87 30.11 28.08
N THR A 14 9.69 30.13 29.40
CA THR A 14 8.57 29.52 30.11
C THR A 14 7.29 30.27 29.77
N GLY A 15 6.62 29.86 28.69
CA GLY A 15 5.27 30.28 28.34
C GLY A 15 4.29 29.16 28.65
N THR A 16 3.51 29.33 29.70
CA THR A 16 2.33 28.52 30.02
C THR A 16 1.41 28.43 28.79
N ARG A 17 1.42 27.29 28.10
CA ARG A 17 0.38 26.94 27.11
C ARG A 17 -0.91 26.68 27.87
N THR A 18 -1.73 27.71 27.97
CA THR A 18 -3.17 27.55 28.20
C THR A 18 -3.72 26.64 27.11
N SER A 19 -4.42 25.58 27.52
CA SER A 19 -5.09 24.61 26.66
C SER A 19 -6.15 25.29 25.79
N SER A 20 -5.74 25.84 24.66
CA SER A 20 -6.64 26.32 23.61
C SER A 20 -6.94 25.16 22.66
N GLY A 21 -8.15 24.62 22.77
CA GLY A 21 -8.80 23.82 21.74
C GLY A 21 -8.18 22.44 21.50
N ALA A 22 -8.91 21.39 21.85
CA ALA A 22 -8.75 20.12 21.17
C ALA A 22 -8.83 20.39 19.66
N ASN A 23 -7.72 20.24 18.95
CA ASN A 23 -7.70 20.20 17.49
C ASN A 23 -8.66 19.07 17.10
N LYS A 24 -9.84 19.45 16.59
CA LYS A 24 -10.72 18.53 15.90
C LYS A 24 -9.91 17.99 14.73
N VAL A 25 -9.40 16.78 14.88
CA VAL A 25 -8.87 15.99 13.77
C VAL A 25 -9.98 15.98 12.73
N GLY A 26 -9.72 16.58 11.57
CA GLY A 26 -10.64 16.60 10.44
C GLY A 26 -11.08 15.17 10.06
N PRO A 27 -12.08 15.01 9.17
CA PRO A 27 -12.64 13.71 8.85
C PRO A 27 -11.51 12.72 8.51
N THR A 28 -11.38 11.66 9.32
CA THR A 28 -10.32 10.65 9.20
C THR A 28 -10.34 10.10 7.78
N SER A 29 -9.33 10.43 6.97
CA SER A 29 -9.21 9.86 5.63
C SER A 29 -9.14 8.34 5.78
N PRO A 30 -9.89 7.54 5.01
CA PRO A 30 -9.78 6.07 5.05
C PRO A 30 -8.37 5.57 4.66
N LEU A 31 -7.51 6.48 4.20
CA LEU A 31 -6.09 6.27 3.91
C LEU A 31 -5.18 6.35 5.14
N VAL A 32 -5.67 6.85 6.27
CA VAL A 32 -4.90 7.10 7.48
C VAL A 32 -5.49 6.29 8.61
N ASP A 33 -4.64 5.54 9.30
CA ASP A 33 -4.98 4.84 10.53
C ASP A 33 -4.41 5.67 11.71
N ASP A 34 -5.22 6.55 12.29
CA ASP A 34 -4.84 7.50 13.34
C ASP A 34 -5.70 7.42 14.61
N HIS A 35 -6.47 6.34 14.77
CA HIS A 35 -7.26 6.11 15.97
C HIS A 35 -6.35 6.10 17.23
N PRO A 36 -6.65 6.90 18.26
CA PRO A 36 -5.70 7.18 19.34
C PRO A 36 -5.48 6.00 20.28
N ALA A 37 -6.47 5.11 20.41
CA ALA A 37 -6.42 3.96 21.30
C ALA A 37 -6.12 2.66 20.53
N PRO A 38 -5.32 1.74 21.11
CA PRO A 38 -5.10 0.43 20.52
C PRO A 38 -6.38 -0.42 20.59
N LEU A 39 -6.59 -1.26 19.56
CA LEU A 39 -7.58 -2.34 19.61
C LEU A 39 -7.29 -3.31 20.77
N LYS A 40 -8.36 -3.91 21.30
CA LYS A 40 -8.32 -5.03 22.23
C LYS A 40 -8.72 -6.28 21.47
N VAL A 41 -7.75 -7.18 21.26
CA VAL A 41 -7.92 -8.35 20.40
C VAL A 41 -7.92 -9.62 21.24
N ILE A 42 -8.95 -10.44 21.05
CA ILE A 42 -9.11 -11.76 21.68
C ILE A 42 -8.73 -12.84 20.66
N ILE A 43 -7.78 -13.68 21.04
CA ILE A 43 -7.37 -14.85 20.26
C ILE A 43 -7.79 -16.11 21.00
N ILE A 44 -8.54 -16.99 20.35
CA ILE A 44 -8.98 -18.26 20.93
C ILE A 44 -8.12 -19.38 20.34
N GLY A 45 -7.38 -20.05 21.20
CA GLY A 45 -6.39 -21.07 20.87
C GLY A 45 -4.96 -20.51 20.83
N ALA A 46 -4.07 -21.10 21.64
CA ALA A 46 -2.65 -20.75 21.68
C ALA A 46 -1.79 -21.70 20.83
N GLY A 47 -2.31 -22.18 19.70
CA GLY A 47 -1.51 -22.90 18.69
C GLY A 47 -0.64 -21.96 17.84
N ILE A 48 0.09 -22.51 16.87
CA ILE A 48 1.01 -21.76 15.99
C ILE A 48 0.34 -20.52 15.36
N GLY A 49 -0.87 -20.66 14.80
CA GLY A 49 -1.58 -19.53 14.18
C GLY A 49 -1.99 -18.45 15.19
N GLY A 50 -2.49 -18.85 16.36
CA GLY A 50 -2.90 -17.92 17.43
C GLY A 50 -1.72 -17.15 18.01
N LEU A 51 -0.62 -17.86 18.32
CA LEU A 51 0.61 -17.23 18.81
C LEU A 51 1.25 -16.33 17.75
N SER A 52 1.27 -16.75 16.47
CA SER A 52 1.76 -15.91 15.38
C SER A 52 0.93 -14.62 15.23
N ALA A 53 -0.40 -14.73 15.34
CA ALA A 53 -1.28 -13.57 15.31
C ALA A 53 -1.02 -12.64 16.51
N ALA A 54 -0.76 -13.20 17.69
CA ALA A 54 -0.40 -12.41 18.86
C ALA A 54 0.93 -11.65 18.65
N VAL A 55 1.95 -12.30 18.10
CA VAL A 55 3.24 -11.67 17.75
C VAL A 55 3.04 -10.47 16.82
N GLY A 56 2.30 -10.67 15.73
CA GLY A 56 2.08 -9.59 14.75
C GLY A 56 1.22 -8.44 15.30
N LEU A 57 0.10 -8.75 15.98
CA LEU A 57 -0.79 -7.73 16.54
C LEU A 57 -0.17 -6.93 17.68
N ARG A 58 0.62 -7.57 18.56
CA ARG A 58 1.35 -6.83 19.61
C ARG A 58 2.41 -5.90 19.03
N LYS A 59 3.10 -6.31 17.95
CA LYS A 59 4.08 -5.47 17.25
C LYS A 59 3.43 -4.22 16.65
N ASN A 60 2.17 -4.32 16.25
CA ASN A 60 1.35 -3.18 15.84
C ASN A 60 0.81 -2.33 17.01
N GLY A 61 1.19 -2.65 18.25
CA GLY A 61 0.81 -1.91 19.45
C GLY A 61 -0.59 -2.21 19.97
N HIS A 62 -1.25 -3.29 19.50
CA HIS A 62 -2.55 -3.71 20.03
C HIS A 62 -2.43 -4.42 21.39
N GLN A 63 -3.52 -4.43 22.16
CA GLN A 63 -3.63 -5.22 23.38
C GLN A 63 -4.17 -6.61 23.02
N VAL A 64 -3.44 -7.67 23.36
CA VAL A 64 -3.78 -9.03 22.93
C VAL A 64 -3.99 -9.92 24.16
N ASP A 65 -5.14 -10.59 24.20
CA ASP A 65 -5.45 -11.66 25.15
C ASP A 65 -5.64 -12.98 24.38
N LEU A 66 -4.86 -14.01 24.72
CA LEU A 66 -4.99 -15.36 24.21
C LEU A 66 -5.67 -16.25 25.24
N TYR A 67 -6.68 -17.00 24.82
CA TYR A 67 -7.38 -17.98 25.67
C TYR A 67 -7.14 -19.39 25.13
N GLU A 68 -6.58 -20.25 25.97
CA GLU A 68 -6.22 -21.63 25.66
C GLU A 68 -6.91 -22.59 26.63
N GLN A 69 -7.60 -23.60 26.09
CA GLN A 69 -8.37 -24.54 26.90
C GLN A 69 -7.48 -25.50 27.71
N SER A 70 -6.28 -25.83 27.21
CA SER A 70 -5.35 -26.72 27.89
C SER A 70 -4.70 -26.06 29.10
N ARG A 71 -4.37 -26.87 30.12
CA ARG A 71 -3.75 -26.39 31.37
C ARG A 71 -2.31 -25.91 31.18
N PHE A 72 -1.59 -26.56 30.28
CA PHE A 72 -0.15 -26.33 30.13
C PHE A 72 0.20 -25.46 28.92
N ALA A 73 -0.76 -25.20 28.00
CA ALA A 73 -0.49 -24.56 26.71
C ALA A 73 0.80 -25.08 26.05
N ASN A 74 1.06 -26.38 26.24
CA ASN A 74 2.22 -27.08 25.72
C ASN A 74 1.78 -27.83 24.49
N GLU A 75 2.61 -27.80 23.47
CA GLU A 75 2.39 -28.54 22.24
C GLU A 75 2.95 -29.96 22.38
N THR A 76 2.23 -30.95 21.87
CA THR A 76 2.71 -32.34 21.81
C THR A 76 2.87 -32.78 20.37
N GLY A 77 3.99 -33.44 20.06
CA GLY A 77 4.18 -34.20 18.84
C GLY A 77 4.83 -33.47 17.66
N ALA A 78 5.57 -34.29 16.90
CA ALA A 78 6.06 -34.16 15.52
C ALA A 78 6.85 -32.90 15.14
N ALA A 79 7.39 -32.92 13.93
CA ALA A 79 8.04 -31.79 13.30
C ALA A 79 7.12 -31.15 12.25
N VAL A 80 7.47 -29.94 11.82
CA VAL A 80 6.78 -29.14 10.83
C VAL A 80 7.75 -28.58 9.81
N HIS A 81 7.26 -28.30 8.61
CA HIS A 81 8.03 -27.60 7.60
C HIS A 81 7.87 -26.09 7.81
N LEU A 82 8.99 -25.38 7.85
CA LEU A 82 9.06 -23.94 7.69
C LEU A 82 9.59 -23.67 6.29
N ALA A 83 8.71 -23.79 5.31
CA ALA A 83 8.98 -23.43 3.92
C ALA A 83 9.32 -21.93 3.78
N PRO A 84 9.96 -21.50 2.68
CA PRO A 84 10.43 -20.12 2.50
C PRO A 84 9.37 -19.04 2.75
N ASN A 85 8.12 -19.26 2.31
CA ASN A 85 7.01 -18.33 2.51
C ASN A 85 6.69 -18.10 4.00
N ALA A 86 6.63 -19.16 4.80
CA ALA A 86 6.36 -19.04 6.23
C ALA A 86 7.59 -18.57 7.02
N ASN A 87 8.78 -19.07 6.67
CA ASN A 87 10.03 -18.70 7.33
C ASN A 87 10.36 -17.21 7.12
N GLY A 88 10.03 -16.65 5.95
CA GLY A 88 10.18 -15.21 5.69
C GLY A 88 9.38 -14.34 6.65
N LEU A 89 8.14 -14.72 6.93
CA LEU A 89 7.28 -14.01 7.89
C LEU A 89 7.83 -14.08 9.32
N LEU A 90 8.31 -15.25 9.75
CA LEU A 90 8.96 -15.40 11.06
C LEU A 90 10.21 -14.51 11.16
N ARG A 91 11.06 -14.50 10.13
CA ARG A 91 12.26 -13.66 10.08
C ARG A 91 11.92 -12.17 10.10
N ARG A 92 10.86 -11.74 9.42
CA ARG A 92 10.34 -10.36 9.48
C ARG A 92 9.90 -9.99 10.90
N TRP A 93 9.45 -10.96 11.70
CA TRP A 93 9.17 -10.77 13.13
C TRP A 93 10.39 -10.89 14.06
N GLY A 94 11.58 -11.14 13.52
CA GLY A 94 12.81 -11.35 14.30
C GLY A 94 12.90 -12.76 14.91
N ILE A 95 12.17 -13.72 14.34
CA ILE A 95 12.19 -15.12 14.75
C ILE A 95 12.98 -15.91 13.71
N PHE A 96 14.14 -16.41 14.11
CA PHE A 96 15.03 -17.19 13.26
C PHE A 96 14.96 -18.65 13.66
N ALA A 97 14.55 -19.50 12.72
CA ALA A 97 14.29 -20.92 12.96
C ALA A 97 15.54 -21.67 13.48
N GLU A 98 16.70 -21.28 12.98
CA GLU A 98 18.01 -21.78 13.38
C GLU A 98 18.33 -21.57 14.87
N ASP A 99 17.78 -20.53 15.52
CA ASP A 99 18.05 -20.22 16.93
C ASP A 99 17.43 -21.22 17.91
N PHE A 100 16.51 -22.07 17.43
CA PHE A 100 15.79 -23.04 18.25
C PHE A 100 15.79 -24.45 17.64
N GLY A 101 16.84 -24.74 16.88
CA GLY A 101 17.16 -26.08 16.42
C GLY A 101 16.44 -26.52 15.14
N ALA A 102 15.93 -25.60 14.32
CA ALA A 102 15.43 -25.98 13.01
C ALA A 102 16.58 -26.40 12.08
N THR A 103 16.39 -27.51 11.37
CA THR A 103 17.40 -28.11 10.50
C THR A 103 17.19 -27.69 9.06
N LEU A 104 18.25 -27.33 8.33
CA LEU A 104 18.14 -26.94 6.92
C LEU A 104 17.77 -28.16 6.06
N ALA A 105 16.82 -28.01 5.13
CA ALA A 105 16.48 -29.05 4.17
C ALA A 105 17.45 -29.01 2.98
N CYS A 106 18.58 -29.73 3.05
CA CYS A 106 19.59 -29.73 1.99
C CYS A 106 19.40 -30.85 0.96
N TYR A 107 18.82 -31.97 1.37
CA TYR A 107 18.72 -33.15 0.54
C TYR A 107 17.33 -33.76 0.62
N MET A 108 16.89 -34.37 -0.48
CA MET A 108 15.65 -35.14 -0.55
C MET A 108 15.89 -36.46 -1.24
N GLU A 109 15.44 -37.55 -0.63
CA GLU A 109 15.47 -38.89 -1.19
C GLU A 109 14.05 -39.46 -1.31
N GLU A 110 13.77 -40.10 -2.43
CA GLU A 110 12.57 -40.92 -2.60
C GLU A 110 12.99 -42.38 -2.75
N ARG A 111 12.27 -43.29 -2.09
CA ARG A 111 12.53 -44.72 -2.07
C ARG A 111 11.26 -45.51 -2.34
N THR A 112 11.41 -46.72 -2.90
CA THR A 112 10.32 -47.71 -2.96
C THR A 112 10.03 -48.26 -1.56
N GLU A 113 8.97 -49.04 -1.40
CA GLU A 113 8.67 -49.68 -0.12
C GLU A 113 9.76 -50.65 0.32
N GLU A 114 10.44 -51.34 -0.60
CA GLU A 114 11.57 -52.24 -0.33
C GLU A 114 12.87 -51.52 0.06
N GLY A 115 12.93 -50.20 -0.13
CA GLY A 115 14.07 -49.35 0.25
C GLY A 115 14.99 -48.92 -0.90
N ASP A 116 14.67 -49.33 -2.13
CA ASP A 116 15.43 -48.95 -3.33
C ASP A 116 15.32 -47.45 -3.60
N LYS A 117 16.46 -46.81 -3.87
CA LYS A 117 16.54 -45.36 -4.11
C LYS A 117 16.00 -45.02 -5.50
N VAL A 118 14.89 -44.27 -5.54
CA VAL A 118 14.24 -43.78 -6.76
C VAL A 118 14.77 -42.40 -7.15
N LYS A 119 14.92 -41.50 -6.17
CA LYS A 119 15.50 -40.16 -6.37
C LYS A 119 16.45 -39.79 -5.23
N ASP A 120 17.45 -38.97 -5.57
CA ASP A 120 18.38 -38.35 -4.63
C ASP A 120 18.70 -36.95 -5.16
N ILE A 121 18.15 -35.94 -4.49
CA ILE A 121 18.11 -34.57 -4.95
C ILE A 121 18.89 -33.70 -3.98
N ASP A 122 19.82 -32.91 -4.51
CA ASP A 122 20.46 -31.82 -3.81
C ASP A 122 19.60 -30.55 -3.90
N LEU A 123 18.95 -30.20 -2.79
CA LEU A 123 18.06 -29.05 -2.72
C LEU A 123 18.82 -27.73 -2.56
N ARG A 124 20.14 -27.71 -2.34
CA ARG A 124 20.87 -26.45 -2.06
C ARG A 124 20.77 -25.44 -3.19
N GLY A 125 20.89 -25.91 -4.44
CA GLY A 125 20.73 -25.06 -5.62
C GLY A 125 19.31 -24.51 -5.76
N MET A 126 18.29 -25.37 -5.56
CA MET A 126 16.89 -24.94 -5.58
C MET A 126 16.58 -23.97 -4.44
N ASN A 127 17.09 -24.23 -3.23
CA ASN A 127 16.89 -23.37 -2.07
C ASN A 127 17.47 -21.97 -2.26
N ALA A 128 18.54 -21.83 -3.05
CA ALA A 128 19.18 -20.53 -3.32
C ALA A 128 18.33 -19.58 -4.16
N GLN A 129 17.26 -20.06 -4.82
CA GLN A 129 16.36 -19.20 -5.60
C GLN A 129 15.37 -18.42 -4.73
N TRP A 130 15.12 -18.87 -3.49
CA TRP A 130 14.20 -18.23 -2.57
C TRP A 130 14.96 -17.37 -1.57
N GLN A 131 14.36 -16.25 -1.16
CA GLN A 131 14.99 -15.31 -0.21
C GLN A 131 15.24 -15.94 1.17
N HIS A 132 14.44 -16.94 1.55
CA HIS A 132 14.47 -17.53 2.88
C HIS A 132 14.66 -19.05 2.82
N PRO A 133 15.47 -19.63 3.71
CA PRO A 133 15.77 -21.06 3.69
C PRO A 133 14.55 -21.90 4.08
N TRP A 134 14.43 -23.07 3.47
CA TRP A 134 13.48 -24.10 3.91
C TRP A 134 14.05 -24.88 5.10
N HIS A 135 13.39 -24.76 6.25
CA HIS A 135 13.77 -25.47 7.47
C HIS A 135 12.77 -26.54 7.88
N LEU A 136 13.30 -27.55 8.55
CA LEU A 136 12.61 -28.67 9.17
C LEU A 136 12.68 -28.47 10.69
N CYS A 137 11.54 -28.18 11.29
CA CYS A 137 11.50 -27.65 12.65
C CYS A 137 10.78 -28.59 13.61
N HIS A 138 11.31 -28.76 14.82
CA HIS A 138 10.57 -29.39 15.89
C HIS A 138 9.37 -28.51 16.28
N ARG A 139 8.15 -29.04 16.21
CA ARG A 139 6.92 -28.24 16.35
C ARG A 139 6.82 -27.58 17.73
N VAL A 140 7.26 -28.29 18.77
CA VAL A 140 7.30 -27.78 20.14
C VAL A 140 8.26 -26.59 20.25
N ASN A 141 9.45 -26.67 19.65
CA ASN A 141 10.41 -25.56 19.72
C ASN A 141 9.89 -24.30 19.01
N LEU A 142 9.23 -24.47 17.86
CA LEU A 142 8.56 -23.36 17.17
C LEU A 142 7.46 -22.75 18.03
N HIS A 143 6.61 -23.58 18.63
CA HIS A 143 5.55 -23.14 19.52
C HIS A 143 6.11 -22.37 20.72
N GLU A 144 7.09 -22.93 21.43
CA GLU A 144 7.71 -22.28 22.59
C GLU A 144 8.40 -20.96 22.22
N LYS A 145 9.07 -20.90 21.06
CA LYS A 145 9.65 -19.65 20.58
C LYS A 145 8.57 -18.61 20.27
N LEU A 146 7.49 -18.98 19.59
CA LEU A 146 6.36 -18.09 19.32
C LEU A 146 5.70 -17.62 20.61
N LYS A 147 5.49 -18.52 21.59
CA LYS A 147 4.94 -18.23 22.92
C LYS A 147 5.81 -17.21 23.64
N LYS A 148 7.12 -17.48 23.73
CA LYS A 148 8.09 -16.57 24.34
C LYS A 148 8.06 -15.18 23.69
N VAL A 149 8.02 -15.10 22.36
CA VAL A 149 7.99 -13.82 21.65
C VAL A 149 6.63 -13.13 21.78
N ALA A 150 5.52 -13.87 21.88
CA ALA A 150 4.19 -13.30 22.07
C ALA A 150 4.01 -12.73 23.49
N THR A 151 4.53 -13.41 24.52
CA THR A 151 4.27 -13.09 25.94
C THR A 151 5.45 -12.45 26.68
N GLY A 152 6.63 -12.37 26.07
CA GLY A 152 7.83 -11.79 26.68
C GLY A 152 7.81 -10.26 26.75
N GLU A 153 8.39 -9.70 27.81
CA GLU A 153 8.51 -8.26 28.08
C GLU A 153 9.51 -7.57 27.12
N ASP A 154 10.47 -8.33 26.62
CA ASP A 154 11.61 -7.92 25.79
C ASP A 154 11.26 -7.71 24.31
N GLY A 155 9.99 -7.92 23.92
CA GLY A 155 9.48 -7.70 22.57
C GLY A 155 8.91 -6.30 22.30
N VAL A 156 8.71 -5.95 21.03
CA VAL A 156 8.05 -4.68 20.63
C VAL A 156 6.55 -4.73 20.98
N GLY A 157 6.07 -3.66 21.62
CA GLY A 157 4.68 -3.52 22.05
C GLY A 157 4.36 -4.28 23.34
N THR A 158 3.16 -4.06 23.88
CA THR A 158 2.72 -4.68 25.13
C THR A 158 2.68 -6.21 25.00
N PRO A 159 3.23 -6.98 25.95
CA PRO A 159 3.14 -8.44 25.93
C PRO A 159 1.70 -8.94 25.84
N ALA A 160 1.49 -9.96 25.03
CA ALA A 160 0.21 -10.63 24.97
C ALA A 160 -0.03 -11.41 26.26
N ARG A 161 -1.25 -11.37 26.78
CA ARG A 161 -1.64 -12.11 27.99
C ARG A 161 -2.16 -13.49 27.60
N LEU A 162 -1.51 -14.55 28.07
CA LEU A 162 -1.93 -15.93 27.83
C LEU A 162 -2.71 -16.46 29.04
N HIS A 163 -3.98 -16.80 28.82
CA HIS A 163 -4.89 -17.39 29.80
C HIS A 163 -5.06 -18.88 29.48
N THR A 164 -4.48 -19.75 30.29
CA THR A 164 -4.63 -21.22 30.16
C THR A 164 -5.88 -21.71 30.90
N SER A 165 -6.26 -22.98 30.70
CA SER A 165 -7.47 -23.56 31.31
C SER A 165 -8.75 -22.75 31.03
N SER A 166 -8.77 -22.03 29.91
CA SER A 166 -9.80 -21.06 29.56
C SER A 166 -10.60 -21.55 28.36
N LYS A 167 -11.56 -22.44 28.63
CA LYS A 167 -12.46 -22.97 27.59
C LYS A 167 -13.52 -21.94 27.22
N ILE A 168 -13.53 -21.50 25.96
CA ILE A 168 -14.59 -20.66 25.39
C ILE A 168 -15.79 -21.54 25.03
N VAL A 169 -16.99 -21.13 25.44
CA VAL A 169 -18.25 -21.85 25.20
C VAL A 169 -19.18 -21.12 24.22
N SER A 170 -19.07 -19.80 24.08
CA SER A 170 -19.86 -19.02 23.11
C SER A 170 -19.13 -17.75 22.67
N VAL A 171 -19.50 -17.23 21.50
CA VAL A 171 -18.98 -15.97 20.95
C VAL A 171 -20.12 -15.14 20.36
N ASP A 172 -20.14 -13.83 20.65
CA ASP A 172 -20.97 -12.82 20.00
C ASP A 172 -20.10 -12.03 19.01
N PRO A 173 -20.21 -12.30 17.69
CA PRO A 173 -19.37 -11.68 16.67
C PRO A 173 -19.63 -10.18 16.49
N GLU A 174 -20.84 -9.71 16.75
CA GLU A 174 -21.22 -8.31 16.51
C GLU A 174 -20.65 -7.41 17.62
N LYS A 175 -20.73 -7.88 18.86
CA LYS A 175 -20.16 -7.18 20.01
C LYS A 175 -18.67 -7.43 20.21
N GLY A 176 -18.12 -8.47 19.56
CA GLY A 176 -16.79 -8.98 19.88
C GLY A 176 -16.76 -9.44 21.33
N GLN A 177 -17.60 -10.39 21.71
CA GLN A 177 -17.61 -10.93 23.08
C GLN A 177 -17.43 -12.43 23.07
N VAL A 178 -16.73 -12.95 24.07
CA VAL A 178 -16.55 -14.39 24.27
C VAL A 178 -16.96 -14.74 25.70
N SER A 179 -17.63 -15.88 25.87
CA SER A 179 -18.00 -16.40 27.19
C SER A 179 -17.17 -17.63 27.51
N LEU A 180 -16.56 -17.66 28.69
CA LEU A 180 -15.79 -18.78 29.21
C LEU A 180 -16.71 -19.78 29.95
N ALA A 181 -16.26 -21.02 30.09
CA ALA A 181 -16.97 -22.07 30.79
C ALA A 181 -17.21 -21.78 32.29
N ASP A 182 -16.43 -20.87 32.88
CA ASP A 182 -16.57 -20.42 34.27
C ASP A 182 -17.59 -19.28 34.45
N GLY A 183 -18.23 -18.83 33.35
CA GLY A 183 -19.19 -17.72 33.34
C GLY A 183 -18.58 -16.34 33.08
N THR A 184 -17.25 -16.22 32.95
CA THR A 184 -16.58 -14.94 32.62
C THR A 184 -16.91 -14.51 31.20
N ILE A 185 -17.26 -13.22 31.02
CA ILE A 185 -17.48 -12.59 29.71
C ILE A 185 -16.37 -11.59 29.42
N VAL A 186 -15.71 -11.72 28.28
CA VAL A 186 -14.63 -10.84 27.83
C VAL A 186 -15.02 -10.16 26.54
N THR A 187 -14.75 -8.85 26.42
CA THR A 187 -15.05 -8.05 25.21
C THR A 187 -13.77 -7.65 24.49
N GLY A 188 -13.69 -7.92 23.19
CA GLY A 188 -12.62 -7.59 22.26
C GLY A 188 -12.87 -8.20 20.87
N ASP A 189 -12.11 -7.76 19.88
CA ASP A 189 -12.25 -8.28 18.51
C ASP A 189 -11.78 -9.74 18.49
N SER A 190 -12.67 -10.70 18.20
CA SER A 190 -12.49 -12.11 18.60
C SER A 190 -12.21 -13.05 17.42
N LYS A 191 -11.67 -14.25 17.69
CA LYS A 191 -11.43 -15.30 16.69
C LYS A 191 -11.97 -16.63 17.19
N SER A 192 -12.95 -17.26 16.52
CA SER A 192 -13.56 -18.53 16.97
C SER A 192 -14.33 -19.25 15.88
N ARG A 193 -14.13 -20.57 15.80
CA ARG A 193 -14.75 -21.48 14.82
C ARG A 193 -16.25 -21.73 15.03
N SER A 194 -16.74 -21.68 16.27
CA SER A 194 -18.06 -22.23 16.64
C SER A 194 -19.27 -21.41 16.18
N VAL A 195 -19.08 -20.23 15.57
CA VAL A 195 -20.19 -19.29 15.31
C VAL A 195 -20.44 -19.01 13.83
N ILE A 196 -19.49 -19.36 12.93
CA ILE A 196 -19.57 -18.97 11.52
C ILE A 196 -20.37 -19.97 10.65
N LYS A 197 -20.39 -21.27 11.00
CA LYS A 197 -21.36 -22.32 10.61
C LYS A 197 -20.79 -23.66 11.09
N GLU A 198 -21.60 -24.59 11.61
CA GLU A 198 -21.14 -25.97 11.80
C GLU A 198 -20.87 -26.59 10.42
N THR A 199 -19.60 -26.82 10.10
CA THR A 199 -19.21 -27.58 8.91
C THR A 199 -18.79 -28.97 9.33
N LYS A 200 -19.15 -29.96 8.51
CA LYS A 200 -18.82 -31.36 8.80
C LYS A 200 -17.37 -31.62 8.41
N LEU A 201 -16.56 -32.03 9.38
CA LEU A 201 -15.29 -32.68 9.10
C LEU A 201 -15.59 -34.05 8.47
N PHE A 202 -14.79 -34.44 7.49
CA PHE A 202 -14.85 -35.78 6.89
C PHE A 202 -13.45 -36.41 6.87
N GLY A 203 -13.38 -37.73 7.01
CA GLY A 203 -12.12 -38.46 6.92
C GLY A 203 -11.58 -38.43 5.49
N SER A 204 -10.28 -38.26 5.34
CA SER A 204 -9.63 -38.34 4.02
C SER A 204 -9.43 -39.79 3.55
N GLY A 205 -9.92 -40.78 4.30
CA GLY A 205 -9.65 -42.21 4.08
C GLY A 205 -8.27 -42.68 4.54
N LYS A 206 -7.48 -41.80 5.18
CA LYS A 206 -6.11 -42.08 5.61
C LYS A 206 -5.92 -41.73 7.09
N ALA A 207 -5.01 -42.44 7.74
CA ALA A 207 -4.52 -42.15 9.08
C ALA A 207 -2.98 -42.00 9.06
N ALA A 208 -2.40 -41.42 10.12
CA ALA A 208 -0.97 -41.27 10.24
C ALA A 208 -0.45 -41.65 11.64
N PHE A 209 0.49 -42.60 11.69
CA PHE A 209 1.34 -42.76 12.87
C PHE A 209 2.40 -41.67 12.91
N ARG A 210 2.63 -41.10 14.09
CA ARG A 210 3.59 -40.02 14.31
C ARG A 210 4.40 -40.26 15.57
N PHE A 211 5.71 -40.12 15.45
CA PHE A 211 6.67 -40.28 16.55
C PHE A 211 8.02 -39.65 16.19
N LEU A 212 8.89 -39.55 17.19
CA LEU A 212 10.27 -39.06 17.06
C LEU A 212 11.25 -40.17 17.48
N ILE A 213 12.41 -40.23 16.85
CA ILE A 213 13.51 -41.13 17.22
C ILE A 213 14.79 -40.29 17.39
N PRO A 214 15.56 -40.45 18.49
CA PRO A 214 16.90 -39.87 18.57
C PRO A 214 17.77 -40.39 17.41
N ARG A 215 18.29 -39.48 16.58
CA ARG A 215 19.10 -39.86 15.41
C ARG A 215 20.29 -40.74 15.80
N GLN A 216 20.87 -40.48 16.97
CA GLN A 216 21.98 -41.28 17.51
C GLN A 216 21.65 -42.77 17.62
N ALA A 217 20.42 -43.14 18.03
CA ALA A 217 20.01 -44.53 18.13
C ALA A 217 20.07 -45.26 16.77
N GLY A 218 19.84 -44.53 15.68
CA GLY A 218 20.01 -45.04 14.31
C GLY A 218 21.47 -45.09 13.85
N LEU A 219 22.31 -44.16 14.29
CA LEU A 219 23.75 -44.12 13.98
C LEU A 219 24.54 -45.24 14.67
N ASP A 220 24.12 -45.63 15.88
CA ASP A 220 24.79 -46.64 16.70
C ASP A 220 24.63 -48.06 16.16
N ASP A 221 23.65 -48.28 15.27
CA ASP A 221 23.34 -49.59 14.68
C ASP A 221 23.77 -49.65 13.21
N PRO A 222 24.67 -50.58 12.83
CA PRO A 222 25.14 -50.73 11.45
C PRO A 222 24.04 -50.95 10.41
N ILE A 223 22.92 -51.55 10.78
CA ILE A 223 21.79 -51.80 9.87
C ILE A 223 21.07 -50.49 9.54
N THR A 224 20.86 -49.63 10.53
CA THR A 224 20.08 -48.40 10.38
C THR A 224 20.93 -47.17 10.04
N ARG A 225 22.25 -47.23 10.31
CA ARG A 225 23.19 -46.12 10.07
C ARG A 225 23.11 -45.55 8.64
N PRO A 226 23.08 -46.38 7.56
CA PRO A 226 23.01 -45.85 6.19
C PRO A 226 21.76 -45.00 5.91
N LEU A 227 20.67 -45.20 6.67
CA LEU A 227 19.43 -44.44 6.51
C LEU A 227 19.51 -43.04 7.13
N VAL A 228 20.40 -42.83 8.10
CA VAL A 228 20.40 -41.64 8.95
C VAL A 228 21.74 -40.90 8.98
N GLU A 229 22.82 -41.48 8.44
CA GLU A 229 24.17 -40.88 8.47
C GLU A 229 24.29 -39.55 7.71
N ARG A 230 23.50 -39.37 6.66
CA ARG A 230 23.38 -38.09 5.96
C ARG A 230 22.45 -37.15 6.72
N GLY A 231 23.01 -36.11 7.33
CA GLY A 231 22.24 -35.03 7.93
C GLY A 231 21.49 -34.19 6.89
N ASN A 232 20.55 -33.34 7.34
CA ASN A 232 19.79 -32.40 6.51
C ASN A 232 18.99 -33.08 5.38
N ASN A 233 18.64 -34.36 5.55
CA ASN A 233 18.06 -35.20 4.51
C ASN A 233 16.60 -35.56 4.82
N LEU A 234 15.69 -35.17 3.94
CA LEU A 234 14.29 -35.59 3.96
C LEU A 234 14.15 -36.85 3.11
N VAL A 235 13.63 -37.93 3.67
CA VAL A 235 13.48 -39.21 2.97
C VAL A 235 12.03 -39.63 2.96
N ILE A 236 11.53 -40.04 1.79
CA ILE A 236 10.16 -40.54 1.63
C ILE A 236 10.21 -41.95 1.05
N TRP A 237 9.58 -42.90 1.73
CA TRP A 237 9.30 -44.24 1.20
C TRP A 237 7.86 -44.28 0.68
N TYR A 238 7.69 -44.71 -0.57
CA TYR A 238 6.40 -44.86 -1.22
C TYR A 238 6.04 -46.33 -1.39
N GLY A 239 4.91 -46.73 -0.80
CA GLY A 239 4.16 -47.91 -1.21
C GLY A 239 2.96 -47.51 -2.06
N ALA A 240 2.15 -48.49 -2.48
CA ALA A 240 1.01 -48.24 -3.37
C ALA A 240 -0.05 -47.29 -2.78
N ASP A 241 -0.38 -47.46 -1.49
CA ASP A 241 -1.45 -46.74 -0.78
C ASP A 241 -1.00 -46.09 0.55
N ARG A 242 0.30 -46.20 0.85
CA ARG A 242 0.90 -45.79 2.13
C ARG A 242 2.29 -45.20 1.90
N ARG A 243 2.75 -44.38 2.83
CA ARG A 243 4.09 -43.78 2.76
C ARG A 243 4.65 -43.41 4.13
N ILE A 244 5.96 -43.42 4.23
CA ILE A 244 6.70 -42.96 5.41
C ILE A 244 7.52 -41.75 5.01
N VAL A 245 7.28 -40.63 5.70
CA VAL A 245 8.09 -39.41 5.55
C VAL A 245 8.95 -39.27 6.79
N MET A 246 10.28 -39.35 6.59
CA MET A 246 11.29 -39.20 7.64
C MET A 246 12.12 -37.95 7.39
N TYR A 247 12.38 -37.14 8.41
CA TYR A 247 13.34 -36.04 8.28
C TYR A 247 13.90 -35.57 9.62
N PRO A 248 15.12 -35.00 9.64
CA PRO A 248 15.74 -34.50 10.86
C PRO A 248 15.11 -33.18 11.34
N CYS A 249 15.09 -32.99 12.65
CA CYS A 249 14.80 -31.73 13.33
C CYS A 249 15.65 -31.63 14.61
N ASN A 250 15.56 -30.49 15.32
CA ASN A 250 16.29 -30.23 16.55
C ASN A 250 17.81 -30.40 16.37
N ASP A 251 18.39 -29.60 15.46
CA ASP A 251 19.82 -29.64 15.07
C ASP A 251 20.29 -31.01 14.59
N ASN A 252 19.51 -31.66 13.73
CA ASN A 252 19.72 -33.06 13.31
C ASN A 252 19.67 -34.10 14.44
N ASN A 253 19.32 -33.76 15.68
CA ASN A 253 19.39 -34.74 16.77
C ASN A 253 18.16 -35.66 16.84
N LEU A 254 17.02 -35.24 16.29
CA LEU A 254 15.78 -36.03 16.27
C LEU A 254 15.34 -36.31 14.84
N LEU A 255 14.80 -37.49 14.61
CA LEU A 255 14.17 -37.91 13.35
C LEU A 255 12.66 -37.93 13.54
N ASN A 256 11.96 -37.11 12.77
CA ASN A 256 10.52 -37.12 12.71
C ASN A 256 10.02 -38.21 11.76
N PHE A 257 9.04 -38.99 12.21
CA PHE A 257 8.33 -39.96 11.39
C PHE A 257 6.87 -39.56 11.23
N ASN A 258 6.43 -39.52 9.98
CA ASN A 258 5.02 -39.35 9.61
C ASN A 258 4.63 -40.48 8.65
N CYS A 259 3.94 -41.49 9.17
CA CYS A 259 3.67 -42.75 8.49
C CYS A 259 2.18 -42.82 8.15
N ILE A 260 1.85 -42.50 6.89
CA ILE A 260 0.49 -42.38 6.36
C ILE A 260 0.07 -43.73 5.76
N HIS A 261 -1.15 -44.17 6.08
CA HIS A 261 -1.73 -45.46 5.67
C HIS A 261 -3.27 -45.38 5.59
N PRO A 262 -3.98 -46.36 5.00
CA PRO A 262 -5.43 -46.43 5.04
C PRO A 262 -5.98 -46.47 6.48
N GLU A 263 -6.97 -45.64 6.79
CA GLU A 263 -7.48 -45.51 8.18
C GLU A 263 -8.11 -46.81 8.73
N SER A 264 -8.61 -47.67 7.84
CA SER A 264 -9.19 -48.98 8.19
C SER A 264 -8.19 -49.93 8.85
N GLU A 265 -6.88 -49.69 8.70
CA GLU A 265 -5.83 -50.56 9.22
C GLU A 265 -5.31 -50.14 10.60
N SER A 266 -5.79 -49.04 11.19
CA SER A 266 -5.39 -48.62 12.54
C SER A 266 -6.54 -48.31 13.49
N HIS A 267 -7.78 -48.47 13.03
CA HIS A 267 -9.01 -48.21 13.80
C HIS A 267 -9.03 -46.79 14.43
N ALA A 268 -8.40 -45.79 13.79
CA ALA A 268 -8.46 -44.40 14.24
C ALA A 268 -9.88 -43.85 14.01
N THR A 269 -10.53 -43.30 15.05
CA THR A 269 -11.88 -42.70 14.93
C THR A 269 -11.89 -41.21 15.22
N ALA A 270 -12.81 -40.47 14.59
CA ALA A 270 -12.89 -39.00 14.67
C ALA A 270 -13.25 -38.47 16.08
N SER A 271 -13.79 -39.33 16.96
CA SER A 271 -14.12 -39.00 18.35
C SER A 271 -12.94 -39.13 19.31
N ASP A 272 -11.80 -39.63 18.84
CA ASP A 272 -10.66 -39.93 19.70
C ASP A 272 -9.92 -38.64 20.05
N GLU A 273 -9.99 -38.27 21.34
CA GLU A 273 -9.24 -37.15 21.92
C GLU A 273 -7.76 -37.22 21.55
N TRP A 274 -7.10 -36.07 21.59
CA TRP A 274 -5.76 -35.72 21.08
C TRP A 274 -4.56 -36.60 21.55
N ASN A 275 -4.75 -37.83 22.04
CA ASN A 275 -3.74 -38.53 22.82
C ASN A 275 -3.93 -40.06 23.02
N LYS A 276 -4.44 -40.84 22.05
CA LYS A 276 -4.41 -42.31 22.21
C LYS A 276 -3.00 -42.85 21.96
N GLU A 277 -2.46 -43.62 22.90
CA GLU A 277 -1.27 -44.45 22.66
C GLU A 277 -1.58 -45.40 21.51
N ALA A 278 -0.76 -45.33 20.45
CA ALA A 278 -0.88 -46.24 19.33
C ALA A 278 -0.24 -47.59 19.68
N ASP A 279 -0.88 -48.68 19.27
CA ASP A 279 -0.26 -50.00 19.33
C ASP A 279 0.89 -50.04 18.31
N PHE A 280 2.13 -50.10 18.81
CA PHE A 280 3.31 -50.18 17.95
C PHE A 280 3.35 -51.48 17.14
N ASP A 281 2.76 -52.56 17.66
CA ASP A 281 2.68 -53.82 16.94
C ASP A 281 1.73 -53.68 15.73
N GLN A 282 0.69 -52.85 15.83
CA GLN A 282 -0.14 -52.48 14.69
C GLN A 282 0.64 -51.65 13.65
N PHE A 283 1.50 -50.72 14.07
CA PHE A 283 2.41 -50.03 13.13
C PHE A 283 3.30 -51.02 12.37
N LEU A 284 3.93 -51.97 13.07
CA LEU A 284 4.79 -52.97 12.44
C LEU A 284 4.03 -53.85 11.45
N LYS A 285 2.77 -54.18 11.75
CA LYS A 285 1.89 -54.93 10.85
C LYS A 285 1.53 -54.13 9.59
N VAL A 286 1.17 -52.85 9.74
CA VAL A 286 0.82 -51.97 8.61
C VAL A 286 2.00 -51.79 7.65
N TYR A 287 3.23 -51.79 8.16
CA TYR A 287 4.42 -51.58 7.35
C TYR A 287 5.29 -52.83 7.20
N GLU A 288 4.75 -54.04 7.38
CA GLU A 288 5.55 -55.28 7.45
C GLU A 288 6.41 -55.56 6.22
N ASN A 289 5.96 -55.10 5.04
CA ASN A 289 6.65 -55.27 3.76
C ASN A 289 7.63 -54.14 3.43
N PHE A 290 7.76 -53.12 4.30
CA PHE A 290 8.69 -52.03 4.06
C PHE A 290 10.13 -52.43 4.40
N ASP A 291 11.08 -51.68 3.84
CA ASP A 291 12.53 -51.77 4.04
C ASP A 291 12.87 -52.27 5.47
N PRO A 292 13.46 -53.48 5.60
CA PRO A 292 13.78 -54.06 6.90
C PRO A 292 14.67 -53.15 7.77
N ALA A 293 15.54 -52.34 7.15
CA ALA A 293 16.35 -51.37 7.88
C ALA A 293 15.51 -50.19 8.40
N LEU A 294 14.50 -49.74 7.65
CA LEU A 294 13.55 -48.73 8.10
C LEU A 294 12.71 -49.22 9.28
N LEU A 295 12.24 -50.48 9.22
CA LEU A 295 11.50 -51.09 10.33
C LEU A 295 12.39 -51.32 11.56
N ALA A 296 13.66 -51.70 11.37
CA ALA A 296 14.63 -51.80 12.45
C ALA A 296 14.88 -50.44 13.12
N LEU A 297 14.90 -49.35 12.34
CA LEU A 297 14.98 -47.99 12.86
C LEU A 297 13.71 -47.62 13.63
N ALA A 298 12.53 -47.85 13.07
CA ALA A 298 11.25 -47.55 13.72
C ALA A 298 11.09 -48.24 15.09
N LYS A 299 11.61 -49.47 15.24
CA LYS A 299 11.64 -50.22 16.52
C LYS A 299 12.41 -49.53 17.65
N LYS A 300 13.19 -48.49 17.35
CA LYS A 300 13.92 -47.67 18.32
C LYS A 300 13.09 -46.49 18.86
N ALA A 301 11.86 -46.31 18.37
CA ALA A 301 10.93 -45.31 18.91
C ALA A 301 10.55 -45.63 20.36
N ASP A 302 10.43 -44.58 21.17
CA ASP A 302 9.79 -44.71 22.48
C ASP A 302 8.31 -45.01 22.26
N ARG A 303 7.89 -46.22 22.69
CA ARG A 303 6.52 -46.71 22.54
C ARG A 303 5.49 -45.78 23.18
N SER A 304 5.84 -45.12 24.28
CA SER A 304 4.95 -44.17 24.97
C SER A 304 4.72 -42.88 24.18
N GLY A 305 5.58 -42.58 23.19
CA GLY A 305 5.53 -41.39 22.35
C GLY A 305 4.79 -41.57 21.02
N ILE A 306 4.29 -42.77 20.71
CA ILE A 306 3.67 -43.07 19.41
C ILE A 306 2.20 -42.69 19.45
N ARG A 307 1.77 -41.91 18.46
CA ARG A 307 0.38 -41.47 18.29
C ARG A 307 -0.12 -41.82 16.91
N VAL A 308 -1.40 -42.12 16.77
CA VAL A 308 -2.08 -42.33 15.49
C VAL A 308 -3.23 -41.35 15.35
N TRP A 309 -3.37 -40.78 14.16
CA TRP A 309 -4.35 -39.71 13.88
C TRP A 309 -5.12 -40.02 12.62
N GLN A 310 -6.45 -39.95 12.70
CA GLN A 310 -7.26 -39.89 11.49
C GLN A 310 -7.00 -38.55 10.79
N LEU A 311 -6.72 -38.60 9.48
CA LEU A 311 -6.50 -37.39 8.69
C LEU A 311 -7.86 -36.83 8.27
N MET A 312 -8.29 -35.79 8.97
CA MET A 312 -9.55 -35.12 8.70
C MET A 312 -9.37 -33.99 7.70
N ASP A 313 -10.36 -33.80 6.85
CA ASP A 313 -10.47 -32.71 5.90
C ASP A 313 -11.82 -32.00 6.07
N MET A 314 -11.99 -30.86 5.39
CA MET A 314 -13.12 -29.97 5.56
C MET A 314 -13.50 -29.32 4.24
N GLU A 315 -14.81 -29.23 3.99
CA GLU A 315 -15.32 -28.44 2.87
C GLU A 315 -15.00 -26.95 3.06
N LYS A 316 -14.88 -26.22 1.95
CA LYS A 316 -14.65 -24.77 2.00
C LYS A 316 -15.78 -24.09 2.76
N LEU A 317 -15.44 -23.30 3.77
CA LEU A 317 -16.44 -22.48 4.47
C LEU A 317 -16.93 -21.38 3.53
N PRO A 318 -18.23 -21.04 3.52
CA PRO A 318 -18.73 -19.96 2.67
C PRO A 318 -18.14 -18.59 3.02
N THR A 319 -17.71 -18.43 4.29
CA THR A 319 -16.96 -17.27 4.76
C THR A 319 -16.14 -17.64 6.00
N TRP A 320 -15.08 -16.89 6.27
CA TRP A 320 -14.23 -16.91 7.44
C TRP A 320 -14.52 -15.76 8.39
N THR A 321 -15.44 -14.85 8.05
CA THR A 321 -15.68 -13.62 8.82
C THR A 321 -17.15 -13.40 9.15
N LYS A 322 -17.41 -12.77 10.30
CA LYS A 322 -18.75 -12.31 10.70
C LYS A 322 -18.59 -11.18 11.71
N GLY A 323 -19.06 -9.97 11.41
CA GLY A 323 -18.86 -8.82 12.30
C GLY A 323 -17.39 -8.64 12.66
N LYS A 324 -17.05 -8.73 13.95
CA LYS A 324 -15.71 -8.61 14.52
C LYS A 324 -15.01 -9.97 14.74
N LEU A 325 -15.55 -11.04 14.16
CA LEU A 325 -15.03 -12.40 14.24
C LEU A 325 -14.32 -12.80 12.94
N ALA A 326 -13.13 -13.39 13.07
CA ALA A 326 -12.45 -14.04 11.95
C ALA A 326 -11.89 -15.43 12.32
N LEU A 327 -11.90 -16.36 11.36
CA LEU A 327 -11.26 -17.67 11.44
C LEU A 327 -9.87 -17.61 10.80
N LEU A 328 -8.91 -18.38 11.32
CA LEU A 328 -7.59 -18.57 10.71
C LEU A 328 -7.03 -19.96 11.02
N GLY A 329 -6.04 -20.39 10.23
CA GLY A 329 -5.43 -21.72 10.34
C GLY A 329 -6.46 -22.83 10.21
N ASP A 330 -6.29 -23.92 10.94
CA ASP A 330 -7.15 -25.10 10.86
C ASP A 330 -8.64 -24.84 11.23
N ALA A 331 -8.95 -23.70 11.86
CA ALA A 331 -10.32 -23.29 12.08
C ALA A 331 -11.02 -22.85 10.78
N ALA A 332 -10.25 -22.30 9.83
CA ALA A 332 -10.73 -21.81 8.53
C ALA A 332 -10.45 -22.81 7.39
N HIS A 333 -9.29 -23.47 7.42
CA HIS A 333 -8.78 -24.33 6.35
C HIS A 333 -7.86 -25.43 6.92
N PRO A 334 -8.38 -26.52 7.50
CA PRO A 334 -7.56 -27.59 8.03
C PRO A 334 -6.81 -28.33 6.91
N PHE A 335 -5.54 -28.63 7.17
CA PHE A 335 -4.66 -29.30 6.22
C PHE A 335 -4.40 -30.75 6.59
N THR A 336 -4.50 -31.63 5.60
CA THR A 336 -3.83 -32.93 5.66
C THR A 336 -2.30 -32.72 5.62
N PRO A 337 -1.50 -33.60 6.24
CA PRO A 337 -0.05 -33.39 6.39
C PRO A 337 0.76 -33.60 5.11
N HIS A 338 0.12 -33.83 3.97
CA HIS A 338 0.77 -34.28 2.73
C HIS A 338 1.76 -33.27 2.13
N GLN A 339 1.56 -31.97 2.38
CA GLN A 339 2.45 -30.89 1.91
C GLN A 339 3.16 -30.13 3.04
N GLY A 340 2.89 -30.46 4.31
CA GLY A 340 3.52 -29.80 5.46
C GLY A 340 3.16 -28.32 5.65
N GLN A 341 2.12 -27.80 4.97
CA GLN A 341 1.83 -26.36 4.91
C GLN A 341 0.82 -25.81 5.91
N GLY A 342 0.13 -26.63 6.72
CA GLY A 342 -0.89 -26.13 7.65
C GLY A 342 -0.36 -25.04 8.59
N ALA A 343 0.80 -25.26 9.21
CA ALA A 343 1.46 -24.25 10.05
C ALA A 343 1.86 -23.00 9.25
N GLY A 344 2.42 -23.18 8.04
CA GLY A 344 2.82 -22.08 7.19
C GLY A 344 1.65 -21.19 6.76
N GLN A 345 0.51 -21.79 6.41
CA GLN A 345 -0.71 -21.06 6.05
C GLN A 345 -1.33 -20.34 7.25
N ALA A 346 -1.27 -20.92 8.46
CA ALA A 346 -1.69 -20.24 9.68
C ALA A 346 -0.79 -19.02 10.02
N ILE A 347 0.51 -19.10 9.72
CA ILE A 347 1.45 -17.98 9.85
C ILE A 347 1.16 -16.89 8.80
N GLU A 348 0.88 -17.27 7.54
CA GLU A 348 0.43 -16.34 6.49
C GLU A 348 -0.85 -15.60 6.91
N ASP A 349 -1.84 -16.30 7.48
CA ASP A 349 -3.06 -15.66 7.97
C ASP A 349 -2.78 -14.63 9.08
N ALA A 350 -1.93 -14.99 10.04
CA ALA A 350 -1.51 -14.10 11.12
C ALA A 350 -0.82 -12.84 10.59
N ALA A 351 0.04 -12.99 9.56
CA ALA A 351 0.69 -11.88 8.89
C ALA A 351 -0.31 -10.95 8.20
N THR A 352 -1.24 -11.48 7.40
CA THR A 352 -2.27 -10.67 6.74
C THR A 352 -3.14 -9.92 7.75
N ILE A 353 -3.58 -10.57 8.83
CA ILE A 353 -4.37 -9.91 9.88
C ILE A 353 -3.60 -8.74 10.49
N SER A 354 -2.30 -8.92 10.72
CA SER A 354 -1.43 -7.85 11.22
C SER A 354 -1.29 -6.72 10.19
N VAL A 355 -1.24 -7.02 8.89
CA VAL A 355 -1.16 -5.98 7.86
C VAL A 355 -2.45 -5.15 7.78
N VAL A 356 -3.62 -5.79 7.82
CA VAL A 356 -4.91 -5.09 7.66
C VAL A 356 -5.42 -4.45 8.96
N LEU A 357 -4.80 -4.76 10.09
CA LEU A 357 -5.03 -4.11 11.39
C LEU A 357 -3.72 -3.43 11.86
N PRO A 358 -3.28 -2.35 11.21
CA PRO A 358 -2.14 -1.58 11.69
C PRO A 358 -2.50 -0.79 12.97
N ARG A 359 -1.46 -0.24 13.61
CA ARG A 359 -1.65 0.76 14.67
C ARG A 359 -2.53 1.90 14.14
N GLY A 360 -3.47 2.37 14.97
CA GLY A 360 -4.39 3.44 14.59
C GLY A 360 -5.64 2.97 13.86
N THR A 361 -5.85 1.65 13.73
CA THR A 361 -7.12 1.12 13.22
C THR A 361 -8.27 1.50 14.16
N SER A 362 -9.33 2.10 13.58
CA SER A 362 -10.58 2.37 14.31
C SER A 362 -11.37 1.07 14.55
N PRO A 363 -12.01 0.89 15.73
CA PRO A 363 -12.91 -0.24 15.99
C PRO A 363 -14.02 -0.42 14.94
N ASP A 364 -14.49 0.66 14.33
CA ASP A 364 -15.54 0.62 13.31
C ASP A 364 -15.05 0.03 11.98
N ALA A 365 -13.74 0.15 11.71
CA ALA A 365 -13.13 -0.40 10.50
C ALA A 365 -12.92 -1.92 10.59
N VAL A 366 -12.89 -2.51 11.79
CA VAL A 366 -12.48 -3.89 12.03
C VAL A 366 -13.23 -4.89 11.15
N SER A 367 -14.56 -4.80 11.07
CA SER A 367 -15.35 -5.72 10.23
C SER A 367 -14.88 -5.73 8.77
N ASP A 368 -14.66 -4.54 8.20
CA ASP A 368 -14.25 -4.43 6.79
C ASP A 368 -12.78 -4.81 6.59
N ARG A 369 -11.92 -4.57 7.59
CA ARG A 369 -10.54 -5.07 7.60
C ARG A 369 -10.49 -6.61 7.64
N LEU A 370 -11.36 -7.26 8.41
CA LEU A 370 -11.44 -8.72 8.48
C LEU A 370 -11.94 -9.32 7.15
N LYS A 371 -12.95 -8.72 6.51
CA LYS A 371 -13.38 -9.13 5.16
C LYS A 371 -12.24 -9.00 4.14
N LEU A 372 -11.40 -7.97 4.28
CA LEU A 372 -10.22 -7.82 3.42
C LEU A 372 -9.18 -8.91 3.69
N TYR A 373 -8.94 -9.28 4.95
CA TYR A 373 -8.11 -10.43 5.31
C TYR A 373 -8.60 -11.70 4.61
N GLU A 374 -9.90 -12.00 4.71
CA GLU A 374 -10.50 -13.14 4.03
C GLU A 374 -10.27 -13.05 2.52
N LYS A 375 -10.58 -11.91 1.89
CA LYS A 375 -10.37 -11.72 0.44
C LYS A 375 -8.92 -12.00 0.00
N ILE A 376 -7.94 -11.63 0.82
CA ILE A 376 -6.52 -11.85 0.53
C ILE A 376 -6.16 -13.34 0.63
N ARG A 377 -6.70 -14.03 1.64
CA ARG A 377 -6.23 -15.36 2.05
C ARG A 377 -7.07 -16.52 1.55
N TYR A 378 -8.35 -16.29 1.28
CA TYR A 378 -9.34 -17.33 1.02
C TYR A 378 -8.94 -18.21 -0.16
N ASP A 379 -8.72 -17.64 -1.35
CA ASP A 379 -8.38 -18.44 -2.52
C ASP A 379 -7.02 -19.11 -2.38
N ARG A 380 -6.04 -18.42 -1.78
CA ARG A 380 -4.68 -18.91 -1.61
C ARG A 380 -4.61 -20.12 -0.68
N ALA A 381 -5.22 -20.04 0.50
CA ALA A 381 -5.21 -21.16 1.44
C ALA A 381 -5.90 -22.38 0.85
N HIS A 382 -7.05 -22.19 0.17
CA HIS A 382 -7.77 -23.30 -0.46
C HIS A 382 -7.03 -23.90 -1.66
N GLN A 383 -6.28 -23.10 -2.44
CA GLN A 383 -5.45 -23.63 -3.51
C GLN A 383 -4.32 -24.51 -2.95
N ILE A 384 -3.69 -24.09 -1.86
CA ILE A 384 -2.64 -24.87 -1.18
C ILE A 384 -3.23 -26.12 -0.52
N GLN A 385 -4.45 -26.02 0.03
CA GLN A 385 -5.21 -27.17 0.57
C GLN A 385 -5.49 -28.20 -0.52
N GLU A 386 -5.88 -27.75 -1.72
CA GLU A 386 -6.11 -28.63 -2.86
C GLU A 386 -4.84 -29.34 -3.32
N TYR A 387 -3.69 -28.65 -3.35
CA TYR A 387 -2.40 -29.33 -3.56
C TYR A 387 -2.12 -30.40 -2.50
N SER A 388 -2.48 -30.16 -1.23
CA SER A 388 -2.36 -31.17 -0.18
C SER A 388 -3.27 -32.38 -0.43
N ARG A 389 -4.51 -32.17 -0.89
CA ARG A 389 -5.43 -33.26 -1.27
C ARG A 389 -4.90 -34.08 -2.43
N GLN A 390 -4.40 -33.42 -3.46
CA GLN A 390 -3.78 -34.05 -4.63
C GLN A 390 -2.58 -34.93 -4.24
N ALA A 391 -1.71 -34.42 -3.36
CA ALA A 391 -0.59 -35.20 -2.81
C ALA A 391 -1.02 -36.32 -1.85
N GLY A 392 -2.26 -36.30 -1.37
CA GLY A 392 -2.84 -37.35 -0.53
C GLY A 392 -3.43 -38.53 -1.29
N LYS A 393 -3.69 -38.36 -2.60
CA LYS A 393 -4.23 -39.42 -3.45
C LYS A 393 -3.18 -40.50 -3.71
N ASP A 394 -3.67 -41.72 -3.88
CA ASP A 394 -2.86 -42.85 -4.31
C ASP A 394 -2.30 -42.61 -5.72
N TRP A 395 -1.15 -43.20 -6.02
CA TRP A 395 -0.53 -43.06 -7.34
C TRP A 395 -1.34 -43.81 -8.39
N ILE A 396 -1.46 -43.22 -9.58
CA ILE A 396 -2.09 -43.84 -10.75
C ILE A 396 -0.98 -44.12 -11.76
N ASP A 397 -0.86 -45.36 -12.22
CA ASP A 397 0.20 -45.82 -13.13
C ASP A 397 1.62 -45.46 -12.63
N GLY A 398 1.83 -45.54 -11.32
CA GLY A 398 3.11 -45.20 -10.66
C GLY A 398 3.45 -43.70 -10.66
N LYS A 399 2.50 -42.82 -10.95
CA LYS A 399 2.71 -41.36 -10.98
C LYS A 399 1.96 -40.63 -9.87
N PRO A 400 2.59 -39.63 -9.22
CA PRO A 400 1.93 -38.79 -8.24
C PRO A 400 0.83 -37.95 -8.91
N GLN A 401 -0.26 -37.71 -8.19
CA GLN A 401 -1.42 -36.96 -8.67
C GLN A 401 -1.30 -35.44 -8.41
N ILE A 402 -0.06 -34.93 -8.35
CA ILE A 402 0.23 -33.52 -8.07
C ILE A 402 1.35 -33.00 -8.98
N ASP A 403 1.17 -31.77 -9.48
CA ASP A 403 2.25 -31.00 -10.08
C ASP A 403 3.06 -30.26 -9.00
N MET A 404 4.20 -30.86 -8.63
CA MET A 404 5.11 -30.32 -7.62
C MET A 404 5.78 -29.01 -8.06
N MET A 405 6.00 -28.78 -9.36
CA MET A 405 6.60 -27.54 -9.85
C MET A 405 5.63 -26.37 -9.70
N SER A 406 4.37 -26.56 -10.11
CA SER A 406 3.33 -25.55 -9.91
C SER A 406 3.09 -25.24 -8.43
N TYR A 407 3.04 -26.28 -7.58
CA TYR A 407 2.91 -26.08 -6.12
C TYR A 407 4.08 -25.28 -5.54
N THR A 408 5.33 -25.65 -5.83
CA THR A 408 6.50 -24.98 -5.28
C THR A 408 6.61 -23.53 -5.76
N ALA A 409 6.33 -23.26 -7.03
CA ALA A 409 6.28 -21.90 -7.57
C ALA A 409 5.20 -21.04 -6.88
N TYR A 410 3.99 -21.58 -6.71
CA TYR A 410 2.87 -20.87 -6.08
C TYR A 410 3.08 -20.64 -4.57
N ASN A 411 3.65 -21.63 -3.88
CA ASN A 411 3.78 -21.60 -2.43
C ASN A 411 5.08 -20.94 -1.97
N PHE A 412 6.25 -21.41 -2.40
CA PHE A 412 7.54 -20.99 -1.84
C PHE A 412 7.99 -19.61 -2.35
N GLY A 413 7.53 -19.18 -3.53
CA GLY A 413 7.86 -17.90 -4.14
C GLY A 413 7.03 -16.69 -3.65
N HIS A 414 6.17 -16.87 -2.65
CA HIS A 414 5.20 -15.85 -2.22
C HIS A 414 5.59 -15.22 -0.87
N ASP A 415 5.61 -13.89 -0.82
CA ASP A 415 5.65 -13.12 0.44
C ASP A 415 4.23 -12.57 0.72
N GLU A 416 3.57 -13.17 1.73
CA GLU A 416 2.21 -12.78 2.09
C GLU A 416 2.13 -11.37 2.71
N PHE A 417 3.18 -10.90 3.38
CA PHE A 417 3.19 -9.57 3.97
C PHE A 417 3.14 -8.50 2.89
N ASP A 418 4.03 -8.59 1.90
CA ASP A 418 4.10 -7.63 0.80
C ASP A 418 2.86 -7.71 -0.12
N ASN A 419 2.32 -8.91 -0.34
CA ASN A 419 1.06 -9.11 -1.04
C ASN A 419 -0.10 -8.41 -0.30
N SER A 420 -0.22 -8.68 1.01
CA SER A 420 -1.24 -8.07 1.87
C SER A 420 -1.12 -6.55 1.91
N GLU A 421 0.09 -5.99 2.03
CA GLU A 421 0.29 -4.53 2.07
C GLU A 421 -0.14 -3.86 0.77
N ASN A 422 0.17 -4.49 -0.37
CA ASN A 422 -0.22 -3.95 -1.66
C ASN A 422 -1.73 -3.98 -1.88
N ILE A 423 -2.39 -5.08 -1.51
CA ILE A 423 -3.86 -5.19 -1.59
C ILE A 423 -4.51 -4.20 -0.61
N PHE A 424 -3.98 -4.09 0.61
CA PHE A 424 -4.47 -3.16 1.63
C PHE A 424 -4.37 -1.71 1.20
N LYS A 425 -3.22 -1.29 0.68
CA LYS A 425 -2.98 0.03 0.10
C LYS A 425 -3.98 0.36 -1.01
N ARG A 426 -4.20 -0.57 -1.97
CA ARG A 426 -5.17 -0.40 -3.06
C ARG A 426 -6.61 -0.34 -2.56
N SER A 427 -6.96 -1.15 -1.56
CA SER A 427 -8.28 -1.10 -0.91
C SER A 427 -8.54 0.27 -0.28
N ARG A 428 -7.56 0.81 0.46
CA ARG A 428 -7.66 2.17 1.02
C ARG A 428 -7.90 3.22 -0.07
N TRP A 429 -7.13 3.20 -1.16
CA TRP A 429 -7.36 4.11 -2.30
C TRP A 429 -8.77 4.00 -2.88
N SER A 430 -9.31 2.78 -3.00
CA SER A 430 -10.67 2.58 -3.52
C SER A 430 -11.77 3.16 -2.63
N GLN A 431 -11.52 3.34 -1.33
CA GLN A 431 -12.47 3.94 -0.39
C GLN A 431 -12.53 5.48 -0.52
N LYS A 432 -11.61 6.10 -1.28
CA LYS A 432 -11.58 7.54 -1.52
C LYS A 432 -11.60 7.82 -3.04
N PRO A 433 -12.78 7.85 -3.68
CA PRO A 433 -12.87 7.95 -5.14
C PRO A 433 -12.40 9.30 -5.70
N ASN A 434 -12.50 10.38 -4.92
CA ASN A 434 -12.23 11.76 -5.38
C ASN A 434 -10.77 12.19 -5.18
N MET A 435 -9.82 11.28 -5.32
CA MET A 435 -8.40 11.62 -5.23
C MET A 435 -7.86 12.16 -6.54
N TYR A 436 -6.91 13.09 -6.45
CA TYR A 436 -6.16 13.54 -7.61
C TYR A 436 -5.03 12.55 -7.94
N TRP A 437 -5.07 12.00 -9.15
CA TRP A 437 -4.08 11.05 -9.65
C TRP A 437 -3.20 11.72 -10.71
N ARG A 438 -1.89 11.44 -10.66
CA ARG A 438 -0.91 11.87 -11.66
C ARG A 438 0.06 10.73 -11.91
N MET A 439 0.72 10.72 -13.07
CA MET A 439 1.75 9.71 -13.33
C MET A 439 2.97 9.94 -12.42
N PRO A 440 3.65 8.86 -11.96
CA PRO A 440 3.31 7.44 -12.07
C PRO A 440 2.30 6.97 -11.00
N VAL A 441 1.14 6.47 -11.42
CA VAL A 441 0.05 6.04 -10.51
C VAL A 441 0.38 4.81 -9.66
N ALA A 442 1.45 4.09 -9.97
CA ALA A 442 1.89 2.90 -9.21
C ALA A 442 2.21 3.22 -7.73
N PHE A 443 2.55 4.49 -7.43
CA PHE A 443 2.92 4.96 -6.10
C PHE A 443 1.76 5.59 -5.33
N GLY A 444 0.57 5.70 -5.95
CA GLY A 444 -0.62 6.27 -5.32
C GLY A 444 -0.99 7.66 -5.84
N PRO A 445 -1.95 8.32 -5.18
CA PRO A 445 -2.34 9.68 -5.50
C PRO A 445 -1.17 10.66 -5.30
N PHE A 446 -1.14 11.71 -6.11
CA PHE A 446 -0.02 12.65 -6.11
C PHE A 446 -0.36 13.89 -5.25
N PRO A 447 0.49 14.31 -4.30
CA PRO A 447 0.27 15.51 -3.50
C PRO A 447 0.39 16.79 -4.34
N GLY A 448 -0.32 17.85 -4.00
CA GLY A 448 -0.22 19.12 -4.72
C GLY A 448 -1.18 20.16 -4.16
N PRO A 449 -1.47 21.23 -4.91
CA PRO A 449 -2.22 22.38 -4.38
C PRO A 449 -3.56 22.04 -3.69
N ARG A 450 -4.22 20.96 -4.13
CA ARG A 450 -5.57 20.56 -3.71
C ARG A 450 -5.60 19.41 -2.69
N GLN A 451 -4.52 18.64 -2.55
CA GLN A 451 -4.50 17.51 -1.61
C GLN A 451 -3.09 17.13 -1.14
N ASP A 452 -3.00 16.53 0.05
CA ASP A 452 -1.80 15.77 0.45
C ASP A 452 -1.82 14.31 -0.08
N ALA A 453 -0.80 13.52 0.31
CA ALA A 453 -0.67 12.11 -0.07
C ALA A 453 -1.79 11.20 0.48
N TYR A 454 -2.62 11.71 1.41
CA TYR A 454 -3.77 11.03 1.99
C TYR A 454 -5.10 11.59 1.45
N GLY A 455 -5.04 12.41 0.40
CA GLY A 455 -6.18 13.05 -0.23
C GLY A 455 -6.86 14.11 0.66
N ARG A 456 -6.21 14.59 1.72
CA ARG A 456 -6.78 15.62 2.60
C ARG A 456 -6.55 16.99 1.95
N SER A 457 -7.56 17.86 2.00
CA SER A 457 -7.44 19.24 1.50
C SER A 457 -6.35 20.00 2.25
N LEU A 458 -5.59 20.83 1.53
CA LEU A 458 -4.49 21.64 2.08
C LEU A 458 -4.91 23.06 2.47
N GLN A 459 -6.19 23.27 2.75
CA GLN A 459 -6.74 24.59 3.07
C GLN A 459 -6.40 25.05 4.50
N GLU A 460 -6.00 24.15 5.39
CA GLU A 460 -5.57 24.50 6.76
C GLU A 460 -4.04 24.65 6.81
N GLY A 461 -3.55 25.85 7.14
CA GLY A 461 -2.11 26.09 7.26
C GLY A 461 -1.68 27.55 7.12
N LEU A 462 -0.66 27.80 6.29
CA LEU A 462 -0.04 29.10 6.07
C LEU A 462 -0.96 30.05 5.28
N GLN A 463 -0.91 31.35 5.61
CA GLN A 463 -1.61 32.38 4.86
C GLN A 463 -0.94 32.60 3.50
N ARG A 464 -1.49 31.96 2.46
CA ARG A 464 -1.01 32.06 1.07
C ARG A 464 -1.07 33.52 0.60
N THR A 465 0.03 34.02 0.04
CA THR A 465 0.18 35.39 -0.45
C THR A 465 0.42 35.42 -1.95
N PHE A 466 0.03 36.53 -2.60
CA PHE A 466 0.32 36.77 -4.01
C PHE A 466 0.77 38.22 -4.25
N SER A 467 1.57 38.40 -5.31
CA SER A 467 1.91 39.71 -5.88
C SER A 467 1.86 39.63 -7.41
N THR A 468 0.93 40.36 -8.03
CA THR A 468 0.66 40.33 -9.47
C THR A 468 1.06 41.64 -10.13
N VAL A 469 1.98 41.58 -11.09
CA VAL A 469 2.30 42.68 -12.02
C VAL A 469 1.50 42.45 -13.29
N SER A 470 0.65 43.40 -13.68
CA SER A 470 -0.23 43.26 -14.85
C SER A 470 -0.17 44.50 -15.74
N VAL A 471 -0.02 44.29 -17.04
CA VAL A 471 -0.10 45.35 -18.06
C VAL A 471 -1.16 44.98 -19.09
N LYS A 472 -2.20 45.82 -19.16
CA LYS A 472 -3.35 45.72 -20.06
C LYS A 472 -3.19 46.65 -21.23
N PHE A 473 -3.43 46.17 -22.44
CA PHE A 473 -3.23 46.92 -23.68
C PHE A 473 -4.32 46.61 -24.72
N LYS A 474 -4.49 47.57 -25.65
CA LYS A 474 -5.30 47.41 -26.86
C LYS A 474 -4.47 46.77 -27.97
N THR A 475 -5.03 45.79 -28.65
CA THR A 475 -4.36 45.01 -29.70
C THR A 475 -5.32 44.56 -30.80
N SER A 476 -4.79 43.94 -31.85
CA SER A 476 -5.56 43.42 -32.98
C SER A 476 -6.43 42.25 -32.53
N ARG A 477 -7.75 42.40 -32.67
CA ARG A 477 -8.69 41.27 -32.52
C ARG A 477 -8.34 40.15 -33.51
N THR A 478 -8.16 40.50 -34.77
CA THR A 478 -7.88 39.55 -35.87
C THR A 478 -6.61 38.73 -35.63
N TYR A 479 -5.55 39.33 -35.07
CA TYR A 479 -4.36 38.57 -34.73
C TYR A 479 -4.62 37.57 -33.60
N LEU A 480 -5.25 38.01 -32.50
CA LEU A 480 -5.52 37.13 -31.35
C LEU A 480 -6.51 36.00 -31.68
N GLU A 481 -7.41 36.18 -32.64
CA GLU A 481 -8.27 35.10 -33.14
C GLU A 481 -7.50 33.93 -33.74
N THR A 482 -6.29 34.17 -34.26
CA THR A 482 -5.43 33.08 -34.77
C THR A 482 -4.89 32.16 -33.67
N LEU A 483 -5.01 32.58 -32.40
CA LEU A 483 -4.63 31.79 -31.23
C LEU A 483 -5.78 30.95 -30.66
N PHE A 484 -6.98 31.08 -31.22
CA PHE A 484 -8.12 30.27 -30.81
C PHE A 484 -8.01 28.85 -31.37
N PRO A 485 -8.38 27.81 -30.57
CA PRO A 485 -8.20 26.42 -30.98
C PRO A 485 -9.17 26.01 -32.08
N ASN A 486 -10.36 26.62 -32.14
CA ASN A 486 -11.38 26.38 -33.14
C ASN A 486 -12.41 27.53 -33.14
N SER A 487 -13.41 27.42 -34.02
CA SER A 487 -14.46 28.41 -34.23
C SER A 487 -15.48 28.55 -33.08
N SER A 488 -15.44 27.69 -32.07
CA SER A 488 -16.29 27.86 -30.88
C SER A 488 -15.83 29.03 -30.02
N PHE A 489 -14.57 29.45 -30.13
CA PHE A 489 -14.06 30.67 -29.51
C PHE A 489 -14.17 31.85 -30.48
N ARG A 490 -14.71 32.96 -30.01
CA ARG A 490 -14.80 34.22 -30.76
C ARG A 490 -14.78 35.40 -29.81
N PHE A 491 -14.51 36.60 -30.31
CA PHE A 491 -14.71 37.80 -29.49
C PHE A 491 -16.20 38.16 -29.42
N LYS A 492 -16.66 38.58 -28.24
CA LYS A 492 -18.02 39.09 -28.05
C LYS A 492 -18.24 40.41 -28.80
N SER A 493 -17.21 41.25 -28.86
CA SER A 493 -17.27 42.56 -29.53
C SER A 493 -16.95 42.43 -31.02
N PRO A 494 -17.69 43.14 -31.91
CA PRO A 494 -17.38 43.17 -33.34
C PRO A 494 -16.19 44.09 -33.69
N SER A 495 -15.61 44.80 -32.72
CA SER A 495 -14.50 45.73 -32.91
C SER A 495 -13.26 45.06 -33.54
N SER A 496 -12.55 45.75 -34.41
CA SER A 496 -11.23 45.29 -34.89
C SER A 496 -10.12 45.37 -33.83
N VAL A 497 -10.38 46.11 -32.75
CA VAL A 497 -9.49 46.28 -31.59
C VAL A 497 -10.11 45.60 -30.36
N CYS A 498 -9.33 44.78 -29.68
CA CYS A 498 -9.70 44.14 -28.41
C CYS A 498 -8.69 44.50 -27.30
N GLN A 499 -8.86 43.94 -26.11
CA GLN A 499 -7.95 44.10 -24.99
C GLN A 499 -7.32 42.76 -24.59
N ALA A 500 -6.05 42.80 -24.24
CA ALA A 500 -5.33 41.68 -23.63
C ALA A 500 -4.45 42.19 -22.50
N SER A 501 -4.04 41.30 -21.60
CA SER A 501 -3.10 41.59 -20.54
C SER A 501 -1.97 40.57 -20.51
N ILE A 502 -0.79 41.04 -20.12
CA ILE A 502 0.30 40.17 -19.66
C ILE A 502 0.38 40.36 -18.16
N SER A 503 0.19 39.27 -17.43
CA SER A 503 0.20 39.28 -15.97
C SER A 503 1.19 38.26 -15.46
N MET A 504 2.13 38.71 -14.61
CA MET A 504 3.01 37.85 -13.84
C MET A 504 2.57 37.88 -12.39
N THR A 505 2.40 36.70 -11.78
CA THR A 505 2.10 36.57 -10.36
C THR A 505 3.21 35.80 -9.66
N GLU A 506 3.69 36.36 -8.55
CA GLU A 506 4.50 35.67 -7.56
C GLU A 506 3.58 35.16 -6.45
N LEU A 507 3.70 33.87 -6.13
CA LEU A 507 2.92 33.18 -5.12
C LEU A 507 3.87 32.72 -4.02
N ASP A 508 3.47 32.84 -2.76
CA ASP A 508 4.31 32.46 -1.62
C ASP A 508 3.50 31.80 -0.49
N ASN A 509 4.19 31.16 0.46
CA ASN A 509 3.62 30.42 1.58
C ASN A 509 2.76 29.21 1.15
N MET A 510 3.21 28.47 0.13
CA MET A 510 2.49 27.30 -0.37
C MET A 510 2.81 26.06 0.46
N ALA A 511 1.86 25.62 1.29
CA ALA A 511 2.04 24.44 2.16
C ALA A 511 2.47 23.17 1.39
N TRP A 512 1.94 22.98 0.19
CA TRP A 512 2.26 21.85 -0.70
C TRP A 512 3.68 21.90 -1.29
N LEU A 513 4.37 23.04 -1.17
CA LEU A 513 5.78 23.25 -1.51
C LEU A 513 6.65 23.46 -0.26
N GLY A 514 6.17 23.03 0.91
CA GLY A 514 6.89 23.20 2.17
C GLY A 514 7.01 24.65 2.64
N GLY A 515 6.09 25.52 2.22
CA GLY A 515 6.07 26.94 2.56
C GLY A 515 6.78 27.84 1.55
N ASN A 516 7.36 27.30 0.49
CA ASN A 516 7.99 28.09 -0.58
C ASN A 516 6.97 28.65 -1.58
N GLY A 517 7.45 29.54 -2.43
CA GLY A 517 6.71 30.18 -3.50
C GLY A 517 7.12 29.75 -4.92
N TYR A 518 6.39 30.26 -5.91
CA TYR A 518 6.70 30.13 -7.33
C TYR A 518 6.11 31.29 -8.12
N ARG A 519 6.49 31.42 -9.39
CA ARG A 519 6.04 32.50 -10.28
C ARG A 519 5.39 31.95 -11.52
N HIS A 520 4.41 32.65 -12.03
CA HIS A 520 3.85 32.37 -13.34
C HIS A 520 3.57 33.67 -14.12
N ILE A 521 3.64 33.61 -15.45
CA ILE A 521 3.32 34.74 -16.34
C ILE A 521 2.47 34.25 -17.51
N GLY A 522 1.34 34.91 -17.76
CA GLY A 522 0.38 34.49 -18.79
C GLY A 522 -0.03 35.63 -19.72
N LEU A 523 -0.47 35.26 -20.93
CA LEU A 523 -1.22 36.13 -21.82
C LEU A 523 -2.72 35.89 -21.58
N TYR A 524 -3.47 36.94 -21.27
CA TYR A 524 -4.90 36.89 -20.97
C TYR A 524 -5.65 37.69 -22.04
N VAL A 525 -6.49 37.02 -22.83
CA VAL A 525 -7.26 37.61 -23.92
C VAL A 525 -8.69 37.86 -23.44
N HIS A 526 -9.09 39.11 -23.34
CA HIS A 526 -10.35 39.50 -22.68
C HIS A 526 -11.53 39.59 -23.65
N GLY A 527 -12.74 39.39 -23.11
CA GLY A 527 -13.98 39.54 -23.87
C GLY A 527 -14.21 38.44 -24.91
N VAL A 528 -13.75 37.23 -24.59
CA VAL A 528 -13.91 36.04 -25.43
C VAL A 528 -15.19 35.33 -25.05
N GLU A 529 -15.95 34.93 -26.06
CA GLU A 529 -17.14 34.11 -25.95
C GLU A 529 -16.83 32.70 -26.47
N TYR A 530 -17.18 31.69 -25.69
CA TYR A 530 -17.16 30.29 -26.08
C TYR A 530 -18.59 29.79 -26.33
N ALA A 531 -18.84 29.23 -27.51
CA ALA A 531 -20.09 28.56 -27.83
C ALA A 531 -20.08 27.10 -27.39
N ARG A 532 -20.99 26.74 -26.48
CA ARG A 532 -21.24 25.37 -26.05
C ARG A 532 -21.93 24.56 -27.14
N LYS A 533 -21.93 23.24 -26.98
CA LYS A 533 -22.59 22.34 -27.94
C LYS A 533 -24.11 22.52 -27.98
N ASP A 534 -24.72 22.95 -26.89
CA ASP A 534 -26.15 23.24 -26.78
C ASP A 534 -26.55 24.60 -27.39
N GLY A 535 -25.58 25.36 -27.91
CA GLY A 535 -25.78 26.69 -28.50
C GLY A 535 -25.74 27.86 -27.50
N SER A 536 -25.69 27.58 -26.19
CA SER A 536 -25.46 28.62 -25.17
C SER A 536 -24.01 29.10 -25.18
N THR A 537 -23.75 30.26 -24.57
CA THR A 537 -22.42 30.87 -24.58
C THR A 537 -21.90 31.20 -23.19
N ILE A 538 -20.58 31.15 -23.03
CA ILE A 538 -19.85 31.62 -21.85
C ILE A 538 -18.94 32.76 -22.28
N VAL A 539 -19.01 33.88 -21.58
CA VAL A 539 -18.11 35.02 -21.81
C VAL A 539 -17.08 35.06 -20.69
N GLY A 540 -15.80 35.00 -21.06
CA GLY A 540 -14.68 35.00 -20.12
C GLY A 540 -13.38 35.51 -20.73
N THR A 541 -12.30 35.28 -20.01
CA THR A 541 -10.94 35.60 -20.43
C THR A 541 -10.25 34.32 -20.92
N TYR A 542 -9.84 34.29 -22.20
CA TYR A 542 -9.12 33.15 -22.76
C TYR A 542 -7.63 33.22 -22.43
N LEU A 543 -7.09 32.12 -21.88
CA LEU A 543 -5.68 31.95 -21.53
C LEU A 543 -5.03 31.02 -22.57
N PRO A 544 -4.42 31.54 -23.64
CA PRO A 544 -3.72 30.72 -24.63
C PRO A 544 -2.42 30.09 -24.11
N VAL A 545 -1.73 30.76 -23.17
CA VAL A 545 -0.46 30.28 -22.61
C VAL A 545 -0.23 30.82 -21.20
N LEU A 546 0.28 29.96 -20.34
CA LEU A 546 0.74 30.30 -18.99
C LEU A 546 2.15 29.71 -18.80
N PHE A 547 3.13 30.55 -18.53
CA PHE A 547 4.46 30.09 -18.17
C PHE A 547 4.63 30.03 -16.66
N GLU A 548 5.36 29.03 -16.17
CA GLU A 548 5.54 28.73 -14.75
C GLU A 548 7.02 28.47 -14.45
N SER A 549 7.49 28.96 -13.29
CA SER A 549 8.89 28.88 -12.88
C SER A 549 9.28 27.56 -12.21
N LEU A 550 8.33 26.64 -12.02
CA LEU A 550 8.54 25.32 -11.42
C LEU A 550 7.76 24.25 -12.18
N THR A 551 8.25 23.01 -12.15
CA THR A 551 7.61 21.87 -12.82
C THR A 551 6.36 21.37 -12.08
N ASP A 552 6.36 21.39 -10.75
CA ASP A 552 5.25 20.90 -9.92
C ASP A 552 3.89 21.58 -10.21
N PRO A 553 3.79 22.92 -10.30
CA PRO A 553 2.54 23.58 -10.67
C PRO A 553 2.15 23.37 -12.14
N ILE A 554 3.12 23.05 -13.02
CA ILE A 554 2.86 22.67 -14.42
C ILE A 554 2.18 21.31 -14.48
N VAL A 555 2.77 20.29 -13.86
CA VAL A 555 2.22 18.92 -13.85
C VAL A 555 0.83 18.93 -13.22
N SER A 556 0.68 19.58 -12.07
CA SER A 556 -0.61 19.67 -11.38
C SER A 556 -1.66 20.55 -12.05
N GLY A 557 -1.30 21.40 -13.01
CA GLY A 557 -2.24 22.24 -13.75
C GLY A 557 -2.56 21.73 -15.15
N ARG A 558 -1.59 21.14 -15.84
CA ARG A 558 -1.73 20.65 -17.21
C ARG A 558 -2.46 19.31 -17.26
N GLU A 559 -2.01 18.34 -16.47
CA GLU A 559 -2.59 16.99 -16.48
C GLU A 559 -3.96 16.95 -15.80
N GLU A 560 -4.09 17.71 -14.71
CA GLU A 560 -5.29 17.70 -13.88
C GLU A 560 -6.35 18.68 -14.40
N LEU A 561 -5.97 19.93 -14.65
CA LEU A 561 -6.90 21.03 -14.92
C LEU A 561 -6.98 21.43 -16.41
N GLY A 562 -6.12 20.89 -17.27
CA GLY A 562 -6.12 21.23 -18.70
C GLY A 562 -5.64 22.63 -19.03
N MET A 563 -4.82 23.25 -18.16
CA MET A 563 -4.23 24.57 -18.38
C MET A 563 -3.04 24.49 -19.35
N PRO A 564 -2.82 25.50 -20.23
CA PRO A 564 -1.73 25.51 -21.22
C PRO A 564 -0.41 25.97 -20.58
N LYS A 565 0.08 25.17 -19.63
CA LYS A 565 1.26 25.49 -18.82
C LYS A 565 2.56 25.05 -19.49
N LEU A 566 3.53 25.96 -19.54
CA LEU A 566 4.89 25.74 -20.05
C LEU A 566 5.93 26.19 -19.02
N PHE A 567 7.10 25.56 -19.02
CA PHE A 567 8.19 25.96 -18.13
C PHE A 567 8.99 27.12 -18.73
N CYS A 568 9.27 28.14 -17.92
CA CYS A 568 10.31 29.13 -18.20
C CYS A 568 10.85 29.73 -16.90
N ASP A 569 12.05 30.30 -16.93
CA ASP A 569 12.58 31.11 -15.85
C ASP A 569 11.81 32.45 -15.82
N VAL A 570 11.33 32.84 -14.63
CA VAL A 570 10.63 34.11 -14.41
C VAL A 570 11.38 34.94 -13.37
N ASP A 571 12.04 35.99 -13.83
CA ASP A 571 12.80 36.91 -12.99
C ASP A 571 11.98 38.15 -12.66
N VAL A 572 12.04 38.61 -11.41
CA VAL A 572 11.35 39.81 -10.94
C VAL A 572 12.35 40.71 -10.22
N HIS A 573 12.48 41.94 -10.68
CA HIS A 573 13.34 42.96 -10.08
C HIS A 573 12.50 44.18 -9.69
N ARG A 574 12.50 44.51 -8.39
CA ARG A 574 11.79 45.68 -7.84
C ARG A 574 12.79 46.76 -7.43
N ARG A 575 12.56 48.00 -7.84
CA ARG A 575 13.41 49.15 -7.48
C ARG A 575 12.59 50.43 -7.40
N GLY A 576 12.40 50.96 -6.18
CA GLY A 576 11.58 52.14 -5.93
C GLY A 576 10.16 51.94 -6.48
N GLY A 577 9.61 52.95 -7.17
CA GLY A 577 8.32 52.88 -7.87
C GLY A 577 8.38 52.15 -9.22
N SER A 578 9.21 51.11 -9.36
CA SER A 578 9.32 50.33 -10.60
C SER A 578 9.51 48.84 -10.36
N VAL A 579 8.98 48.04 -11.28
CA VAL A 579 9.14 46.59 -11.35
C VAL A 579 9.47 46.18 -12.77
N ARG A 580 10.42 45.25 -12.92
CA ARG A 580 10.77 44.62 -14.18
C ARG A 580 10.60 43.11 -14.06
N VAL A 581 9.96 42.49 -15.03
CA VAL A 581 9.75 41.05 -15.12
C VAL A 581 10.41 40.54 -16.40
N GLY A 582 11.17 39.46 -16.31
CA GLY A 582 11.74 38.77 -17.46
C GLY A 582 11.23 37.34 -17.55
N ALA A 583 10.90 36.88 -18.76
CA ALA A 583 10.74 35.46 -19.03
C ALA A 583 11.87 34.97 -19.94
N SER A 584 12.53 33.88 -19.55
CA SER A 584 13.63 33.31 -20.32
C SER A 584 13.63 31.78 -20.25
N TRP A 585 14.36 31.14 -21.14
CA TRP A 585 14.61 29.71 -21.07
C TRP A 585 16.11 29.49 -21.23
N ARG A 586 16.78 28.99 -20.19
CA ARG A 586 18.23 28.77 -20.20
C ARG A 586 19.01 30.05 -20.56
N GLY A 587 18.52 31.20 -20.08
CA GLY A 587 19.11 32.52 -20.33
C GLY A 587 18.67 33.19 -21.64
N ALA A 588 18.01 32.47 -22.55
CA ALA A 588 17.44 33.06 -23.76
C ALA A 588 16.16 33.84 -23.40
N LYS A 589 16.29 35.16 -23.26
CA LYS A 589 15.19 36.05 -22.86
C LYS A 589 14.29 36.37 -24.05
N PHE A 590 13.00 36.08 -23.91
CA PHE A 590 12.00 36.30 -24.97
C PHE A 590 10.86 37.25 -24.56
N LEU A 591 10.77 37.60 -23.26
CA LEU A 591 9.82 38.59 -22.77
C LEU A 591 10.46 39.48 -21.71
N ASP A 592 10.22 40.79 -21.82
CA ASP A 592 10.60 41.81 -20.85
C ASP A 592 9.42 42.76 -20.60
N LEU A 593 8.99 42.84 -19.35
CA LEU A 593 7.91 43.72 -18.91
C LEU A 593 8.49 44.72 -17.91
N ALA A 594 8.38 46.00 -18.18
CA ALA A 594 8.76 47.05 -17.24
C ALA A 594 7.53 47.89 -16.89
N VAL A 595 7.33 48.15 -15.60
CA VAL A 595 6.33 49.09 -15.09
C VAL A 595 7.06 50.10 -14.19
N THR A 596 6.89 51.38 -14.46
CA THR A 596 7.58 52.50 -13.80
C THR A 596 6.57 53.53 -13.31
N ASP A 597 7.04 54.44 -12.46
CA ASP A 597 6.22 55.52 -11.90
C ASP A 597 4.97 55.00 -11.17
N LEU A 598 5.10 53.83 -10.53
CA LEU A 598 4.06 53.23 -9.71
C LEU A 598 3.71 54.15 -8.54
N LYS A 599 2.42 54.42 -8.38
CA LYS A 599 1.85 55.15 -7.25
C LYS A 599 0.82 54.29 -6.57
N GLU A 600 0.80 54.35 -5.25
CA GLU A 600 -0.19 53.65 -4.44
C GLU A 600 -1.60 54.15 -4.79
N ASP A 601 -2.52 53.21 -4.85
CA ASP A 601 -3.94 53.43 -5.11
C ASP A 601 -4.77 52.70 -4.06
N ASP A 602 -6.04 53.08 -3.92
CA ASP A 602 -6.96 52.45 -2.96
C ASP A 602 -7.18 50.97 -3.33
N PRO A 603 -6.94 50.00 -2.43
CA PRO A 603 -7.30 48.61 -2.65
C PRO A 603 -8.75 48.38 -3.08
N ALA A 604 -9.68 49.23 -2.64
CA ALA A 604 -11.09 49.16 -3.04
C ALA A 604 -11.34 49.55 -4.50
N SER A 605 -10.36 50.16 -5.18
CA SER A 605 -10.44 50.50 -6.61
C SER A 605 -10.23 49.29 -7.52
N GLU A 606 -9.72 48.18 -6.97
CA GLU A 606 -9.41 46.98 -7.72
C GLU A 606 -10.61 46.04 -7.73
N ALA A 607 -11.29 46.00 -8.87
CA ALA A 607 -12.36 45.05 -9.17
C ALA A 607 -11.80 43.93 -10.07
N GLY A 608 -11.95 42.66 -9.65
CA GLY A 608 -11.51 41.49 -10.43
C GLY A 608 -10.93 40.36 -9.57
N THR A 609 -10.44 39.31 -10.24
CA THR A 609 -9.71 38.19 -9.61
C THR A 609 -8.21 38.34 -9.82
N ILE A 610 -7.39 37.46 -9.23
CA ILE A 610 -5.92 37.44 -9.44
C ILE A 610 -5.55 37.37 -10.93
N GLY A 611 -6.46 36.86 -11.78
CA GLY A 611 -6.25 36.63 -13.21
C GLY A 611 -6.94 37.61 -14.17
N GLY A 612 -7.82 38.52 -13.74
CA GLY A 612 -8.43 39.45 -14.69
C GLY A 612 -9.77 40.08 -14.32
N GLU A 613 -10.58 40.24 -15.37
CA GLU A 613 -11.79 41.06 -15.43
C GLU A 613 -12.94 40.51 -14.58
N ASP A 614 -13.95 41.36 -14.33
CA ASP A 614 -15.26 40.94 -13.83
C ASP A 614 -16.05 40.22 -14.93
N ASP A 615 -15.61 39.02 -15.28
CA ASP A 615 -16.23 38.10 -16.24
C ASP A 615 -16.54 36.73 -15.61
N HIS A 616 -17.02 35.76 -16.41
CA HIS A 616 -17.41 34.47 -15.85
C HIS A 616 -16.22 33.68 -15.27
N GLY A 617 -15.03 33.81 -15.85
CA GLY A 617 -13.91 32.95 -15.54
C GLY A 617 -12.85 32.83 -16.64
N ILE A 618 -11.78 32.12 -16.29
CA ILE A 618 -10.69 31.80 -17.21
C ILE A 618 -11.10 30.64 -18.12
N LEU A 619 -11.00 30.83 -19.43
CA LEU A 619 -11.21 29.82 -20.46
C LEU A 619 -9.85 29.28 -20.94
N ALA A 620 -9.74 27.95 -21.06
CA ALA A 620 -8.55 27.27 -21.58
C ALA A 620 -8.93 26.15 -22.54
N TRP A 621 -7.95 25.66 -23.32
CA TRP A 621 -8.11 24.50 -24.19
C TRP A 621 -7.21 23.36 -23.73
N ARG A 622 -7.80 22.21 -23.38
CA ARG A 622 -7.07 21.01 -23.01
C ARG A 622 -6.80 20.18 -24.26
N TYR A 623 -5.55 19.79 -24.46
CA TYR A 623 -5.14 18.81 -25.46
C TYR A 623 -4.11 17.84 -24.86
N ILE A 624 -4.42 16.54 -24.87
CA ILE A 624 -3.52 15.45 -24.48
C ILE A 624 -3.37 14.50 -25.67
N PRO A 625 -2.17 14.32 -26.23
CA PRO A 625 -1.97 13.46 -27.39
C PRO A 625 -2.10 11.98 -27.02
N ALA A 626 -2.64 11.19 -27.95
CA ALA A 626 -2.68 9.74 -27.85
C ALA A 626 -1.29 9.13 -28.05
N VAL A 627 -0.90 8.22 -27.14
CA VAL A 627 0.41 7.57 -27.19
C VAL A 627 0.54 6.74 -28.46
N GLY A 628 1.57 7.02 -29.26
CA GLY A 628 1.86 6.31 -30.51
C GLY A 628 0.99 6.72 -31.71
N GLN A 629 0.13 7.75 -31.58
CA GLN A 629 -0.76 8.21 -32.66
C GLN A 629 -0.64 9.73 -32.87
N PRO A 630 0.43 10.21 -33.56
CA PRO A 630 0.62 11.64 -33.81
C PRO A 630 -0.62 12.29 -34.45
N GLY A 631 -1.08 13.40 -33.87
CA GLY A 631 -2.25 14.14 -34.34
C GLY A 631 -3.59 13.68 -33.76
N VAL A 632 -3.64 12.53 -33.07
CA VAL A 632 -4.84 12.05 -32.38
C VAL A 632 -4.75 12.44 -30.90
N ALA A 633 -5.86 12.90 -30.32
CA ALA A 633 -5.93 13.27 -28.90
C ALA A 633 -6.66 12.20 -28.07
N ASP A 634 -6.10 11.87 -26.90
CA ASP A 634 -6.82 11.13 -25.84
C ASP A 634 -7.83 12.04 -25.12
N ALA A 635 -7.54 13.34 -25.06
CA ALA A 635 -8.45 14.33 -24.50
C ALA A 635 -8.31 15.67 -25.25
N GLU A 636 -9.43 16.19 -25.75
CA GLU A 636 -9.50 17.48 -26.41
C GLU A 636 -10.85 18.17 -26.11
N TYR A 637 -10.81 19.29 -25.35
CA TYR A 637 -12.00 20.06 -24.98
C TYR A 637 -11.67 21.39 -24.31
N ALA A 638 -12.64 22.31 -24.29
CA ALA A 638 -12.54 23.55 -23.55
C ALA A 638 -12.72 23.34 -22.04
N VAL A 639 -12.02 24.13 -21.24
CA VAL A 639 -12.07 24.16 -19.78
C VAL A 639 -12.42 25.57 -19.32
N VAL A 640 -13.19 25.67 -18.23
CA VAL A 640 -13.46 26.93 -17.53
C VAL A 640 -13.06 26.84 -16.06
N VAL A 641 -12.50 27.92 -15.53
CA VAL A 641 -12.37 28.18 -14.09
C VAL A 641 -13.29 29.34 -13.73
N PRO A 642 -14.47 29.09 -13.16
CA PRO A 642 -15.43 30.15 -12.83
C PRO A 642 -14.97 30.96 -11.62
N HIS A 643 -14.86 32.28 -11.76
CA HIS A 643 -14.39 33.17 -10.69
C HIS A 643 -15.28 33.13 -9.44
N ALA A 644 -16.59 32.93 -9.63
CA ALA A 644 -17.56 32.80 -8.54
C ALA A 644 -17.29 31.59 -7.64
N GLU A 645 -16.61 30.55 -8.13
CA GLU A 645 -16.38 29.28 -7.42
C GLU A 645 -14.93 29.08 -6.98
N GLU A 646 -14.04 30.04 -7.26
CA GLU A 646 -12.65 29.99 -6.80
C GLU A 646 -12.54 30.07 -5.27
N GLU A 647 -11.76 29.16 -4.68
CA GLU A 647 -11.47 29.15 -3.24
C GLU A 647 -9.97 28.87 -2.98
N PRO A 648 -9.38 29.48 -1.93
CA PRO A 648 -9.91 30.61 -1.18
C PRO A 648 -10.06 31.87 -2.05
N LYS A 649 -11.02 32.73 -1.73
CA LYS A 649 -11.16 34.03 -2.39
C LYS A 649 -9.93 34.91 -2.14
N ALA A 650 -9.45 35.52 -3.21
CA ALA A 650 -8.39 36.50 -3.15
C ALA A 650 -8.85 37.77 -2.43
N THR A 651 -8.02 38.24 -1.50
CA THR A 651 -8.20 39.50 -0.78
C THR A 651 -7.06 40.42 -1.15
N VAL A 652 -7.37 41.50 -1.87
CA VAL A 652 -6.42 42.56 -2.18
C VAL A 652 -6.06 43.31 -0.91
N LYS A 653 -4.77 43.60 -0.74
CA LYS A 653 -4.21 44.34 0.39
C LYS A 653 -3.56 45.64 -0.04
N GLN A 654 -2.86 45.63 -1.17
CA GLN A 654 -2.18 46.82 -1.70
C GLN A 654 -2.28 46.85 -3.22
N VAL A 655 -2.39 48.06 -3.77
CA VAL A 655 -2.48 48.32 -5.21
C VAL A 655 -1.56 49.48 -5.55
N TRP A 656 -0.80 49.32 -6.62
CA TRP A 656 -0.06 50.41 -7.24
C TRP A 656 -0.39 50.48 -8.72
N ARG A 657 -0.56 51.70 -9.25
CA ARG A 657 -0.84 51.91 -10.68
C ARG A 657 0.21 52.82 -11.29
N ALA A 658 0.57 52.51 -12.52
CA ALA A 658 1.42 53.35 -13.36
C ALA A 658 0.57 54.22 -14.29
N PRO A 659 1.06 55.40 -14.70
CA PRO A 659 0.34 56.28 -15.61
C PRO A 659 0.13 55.61 -16.98
N VAL A 660 -1.08 55.72 -17.52
CA VAL A 660 -1.42 55.28 -18.88
C VAL A 660 -1.14 56.40 -19.89
N ALA A 661 -0.89 56.03 -21.15
CA ALA A 661 -0.63 57.02 -22.20
C ALA A 661 -1.90 57.85 -22.46
N ALA A 662 -1.82 59.16 -22.22
CA ALA A 662 -2.82 60.16 -22.60
C ALA A 662 -2.12 61.35 -23.25
N GLN A 663 -2.63 61.81 -24.40
CA GLN A 663 -2.26 63.04 -25.12
C GLN A 663 -0.82 63.53 -24.85
N GLY A 664 0.18 62.83 -25.42
CA GLY A 664 1.58 63.27 -25.41
C GLY A 664 2.44 62.84 -24.22
N LYS A 665 1.91 62.11 -23.23
CA LYS A 665 2.71 61.52 -22.12
C LYS A 665 3.04 60.05 -22.38
N LYS A 666 4.28 59.63 -22.06
CA LYS A 666 4.71 58.22 -22.09
C LYS A 666 3.95 57.42 -21.04
N ALA A 667 3.51 56.21 -21.40
CA ALA A 667 2.99 55.26 -20.43
C ALA A 667 4.10 54.82 -19.46
N GLY A 668 3.79 54.66 -18.19
CA GLY A 668 4.67 54.08 -17.17
C GLY A 668 4.77 52.55 -17.30
N ALA A 669 4.69 52.02 -18.52
CA ALA A 669 4.86 50.60 -18.78
C ALA A 669 5.39 50.36 -20.18
N LYS A 670 6.13 49.26 -20.34
CA LYS A 670 6.73 48.81 -21.58
C LYS A 670 6.71 47.28 -21.62
N ILE A 671 6.32 46.72 -22.76
CA ILE A 671 6.37 45.29 -23.04
C ILE A 671 7.31 45.13 -24.23
N GLU A 672 8.35 44.32 -24.09
CA GLU A 672 9.21 43.87 -25.18
C GLU A 672 9.12 42.35 -25.29
N MET A 673 8.95 41.88 -26.51
CA MET A 673 8.89 40.46 -26.83
C MET A 673 9.82 40.21 -28.00
N ASP A 674 10.68 39.21 -27.83
CA ASP A 674 11.57 38.74 -28.88
C ASP A 674 11.17 37.30 -29.22
N GLY A 675 10.87 37.06 -30.49
CA GLY A 675 10.51 35.73 -30.94
C GLY A 675 11.67 34.74 -30.84
N LEU A 676 12.90 35.29 -30.86
CA LEU A 676 14.13 34.54 -31.06
C LEU A 676 14.03 33.62 -32.29
N ASP A 677 15.05 32.81 -32.53
CA ASP A 677 14.99 31.76 -33.54
C ASP A 677 14.97 30.37 -32.89
N TRP A 678 14.87 29.35 -33.75
CA TRP A 678 14.90 27.95 -33.33
C TRP A 678 16.21 27.57 -32.63
N GLU A 679 17.33 28.20 -32.96
CA GLU A 679 18.63 27.88 -32.36
C GLU A 679 18.73 28.41 -30.93
N ALA A 680 18.24 29.62 -30.68
CA ALA A 680 18.23 30.25 -29.37
C ALA A 680 17.12 29.73 -28.44
N LEU A 681 15.97 29.32 -28.98
CA LEU A 681 14.78 28.93 -28.19
C LEU A 681 14.01 27.73 -28.78
N PRO A 682 14.63 26.55 -28.98
CA PRO A 682 14.04 25.45 -29.76
C PRO A 682 12.67 24.99 -29.25
N THR A 683 12.49 24.80 -27.94
CA THR A 683 11.25 24.22 -27.40
C THR A 683 10.12 25.23 -27.19
N LEU A 684 10.40 26.54 -27.28
CA LEU A 684 9.42 27.62 -27.03
C LEU A 684 9.34 28.65 -28.17
N HIS A 685 10.19 28.56 -29.21
CA HIS A 685 10.25 29.53 -30.31
C HIS A 685 8.88 29.77 -30.96
N HIS A 686 8.12 28.71 -31.23
CA HIS A 686 6.77 28.84 -31.80
C HIS A 686 5.82 29.70 -30.95
N VAL A 687 5.96 29.65 -29.62
CA VAL A 687 5.19 30.49 -28.69
C VAL A 687 5.75 31.90 -28.63
N ALA A 688 7.07 32.05 -28.43
CA ALA A 688 7.73 33.35 -28.36
C ALA A 688 7.54 34.17 -29.65
N ALA A 689 7.68 33.54 -30.81
CA ALA A 689 7.46 34.16 -32.12
C ALA A 689 6.00 34.55 -32.35
N ALA A 690 5.04 33.83 -31.78
CA ALA A 690 3.64 34.25 -31.78
C ALA A 690 3.42 35.45 -30.85
N LEU A 691 3.97 35.43 -29.64
CA LEU A 691 3.88 36.56 -28.70
C LEU A 691 4.48 37.83 -29.31
N ALA A 692 5.68 37.77 -29.88
CA ALA A 692 6.37 38.91 -30.48
C ALA A 692 5.62 39.56 -31.67
N LYS A 693 4.69 38.83 -32.28
CA LYS A 693 3.84 39.34 -33.37
C LYS A 693 2.55 40.01 -32.87
N VAL A 694 2.23 39.94 -31.58
CA VAL A 694 1.06 40.61 -30.99
C VAL A 694 1.27 42.13 -31.07
N PRO A 695 0.49 42.87 -31.88
CA PRO A 695 0.70 44.31 -32.03
C PRO A 695 0.16 45.05 -30.80
N ILE A 696 1.00 45.79 -30.10
CA ILE A 696 0.60 46.59 -28.93
C ILE A 696 0.30 48.02 -29.39
N TYR A 697 -0.97 48.37 -29.53
CA TYR A 697 -1.36 49.70 -30.01
C TYR A 697 -1.25 50.76 -28.92
N VAL A 698 -1.85 50.48 -27.75
CA VAL A 698 -1.90 51.42 -26.62
C VAL A 698 -1.95 50.62 -25.32
N ILE A 699 -1.11 50.98 -24.36
CA ILE A 699 -1.22 50.50 -22.98
C ILE A 699 -2.35 51.27 -22.29
N VAL A 700 -3.34 50.55 -21.80
CA VAL A 700 -4.56 51.10 -21.17
C VAL A 700 -4.63 50.84 -19.67
N GLY A 701 -3.70 50.06 -19.11
CA GLY A 701 -3.55 49.87 -17.67
C GLY A 701 -2.22 49.20 -17.34
N ALA A 702 -1.61 49.57 -16.22
CA ALA A 702 -0.43 48.93 -15.69
C ALA A 702 -0.45 49.02 -14.17
N LYS A 703 -0.33 47.89 -13.47
CA LYS A 703 -0.52 47.81 -12.03
C LYS A 703 0.32 46.72 -11.37
N VAL A 704 0.51 46.88 -10.06
CA VAL A 704 0.98 45.84 -9.13
C VAL A 704 -0.09 45.66 -8.07
N VAL A 705 -0.51 44.43 -7.80
CA VAL A 705 -1.53 44.09 -6.80
C VAL A 705 -0.98 43.04 -5.85
N GLU A 706 -1.06 43.29 -4.55
CA GLU A 706 -0.60 42.37 -3.52
C GLU A 706 -1.74 41.97 -2.60
N GLY A 707 -1.74 40.72 -2.15
CA GLY A 707 -2.84 40.20 -1.37
C GLY A 707 -2.63 38.81 -0.79
N THR A 708 -3.72 38.26 -0.27
CA THR A 708 -3.77 36.96 0.39
C THR A 708 -4.92 36.12 -0.17
N GLY A 709 -4.90 34.80 0.03
CA GLY A 709 -5.96 33.92 -0.47
C GLY A 709 -5.74 33.56 -1.92
N VAL A 710 -4.85 32.60 -2.16
CA VAL A 710 -4.50 32.13 -3.51
C VAL A 710 -5.43 30.98 -3.89
N PRO A 711 -6.29 31.14 -4.93
CA PRO A 711 -7.15 30.06 -5.41
C PRO A 711 -6.31 28.86 -5.84
N ASP A 712 -6.76 27.67 -5.45
CA ASP A 712 -6.14 26.40 -5.89
C ASP A 712 -6.68 25.91 -7.24
N VAL A 713 -7.59 26.71 -7.83
CA VAL A 713 -8.30 26.49 -9.10
C VAL A 713 -9.02 25.14 -9.18
N SER A 714 -9.47 24.62 -8.02
CA SER A 714 -10.22 23.36 -7.93
C SER A 714 -11.56 23.37 -8.67
N ALA A 715 -12.13 24.56 -8.92
CA ALA A 715 -13.35 24.74 -9.71
C ALA A 715 -13.17 24.50 -11.23
N ALA A 716 -11.95 24.25 -11.71
CA ALA A 716 -11.69 23.95 -13.11
C ALA A 716 -12.52 22.76 -13.59
N ARG A 717 -13.25 22.93 -14.70
CA ARG A 717 -14.09 21.86 -15.27
C ARG A 717 -14.18 21.97 -16.78
N ARG A 718 -14.47 20.84 -17.41
CA ARG A 718 -14.81 20.77 -18.83
C ARG A 718 -16.06 21.60 -19.11
N ILE A 719 -16.04 22.32 -20.22
CA ILE A 719 -17.24 22.92 -20.80
C ILE A 719 -17.85 21.88 -21.74
N GLU A 720 -19.07 21.44 -21.45
CA GLU A 720 -19.78 20.42 -22.23
C GLU A 720 -20.47 20.96 -23.49
#